data_AF-A0A1Q4YDL7-F1
#
_entry.id   AF-A0A1Q4YDL7-F1
#
_cell.length_a   1.000
_cell.length_b   1.000
_cell.length_c   1.000
_cell.angle_alpha   90.00
_cell.angle_beta   90.00
_cell.angle_gamma   90.00
#
_symmetry.space_group_name_H-M   'P 1'
#
loop_
_entity.id
_entity.type
_entity.pdbx_description
1 polymer ?
#
loop_
_entity_poly.entity_id
_entity_poly.type
_entity_poly.pdbx_seq_one_letter_code
_entity_poly.pdbx_strand_id
1 'polypeptide(L)'
;MGIDNWQLFLDRWSGQWVAAQAALDPEEVDEEALAAGGLGFPPADDQGIAVLEERLGTVLPPSYRAFLRASNGWRHAGMMVYLLGVAEDIHWHGDPLGLTPLYEENLDENADPAEIRRAAMWKRSLQLSLDSDMTDVLLDPGDVGEDGEWPVYVYKGWSGEFPDRYESFADYMQSMYREFHREYSDNADFENEETRELDASVERARLACLAGGDVDELLAVLARADSFGRARARRLRDQITAMTGPPGYLAATVDLDDPLYVREILPVVAAGEIRGGRHRDDEWFLRRYEEEDRPRVGAVLREVSERTFRYEAPGAFGRAVVEAREQARWGDTEAAWRTIADAVAQWEPYSSEQIAPVGLMADPILAPVITPERGRRILNTARGGAPGAGRAAASGSGSGVAPVRDSGPVPVEEPAAGLGWLAGGERGEHSYRLVLVQGVTPEVLAERLGGSGPLLAPCGEQDLWGLAHGLPGQQGAWGPLFRVGSCGRGAGSGADGGSGGDGGGGDGGSGRGGWSFAFELRPETFQPNRLNGLDAEVSRGTRAISLWSERRHAPGEAFQDAFRFSYAEDGRRRFGSTARGGGAESTGTPPEGLDPALFGTALFGSGPHGLADGAGAHLDQEAEIRALDAIAEAFGVTLPRFALRHGRLHAVRGASWTRRPGPGESHVSVSVVPARGTL
;
A
#
# COMPACT_ATOMS: atom_id res chain seq x y z
N MET A 1 -7.06 12.19 -27.33
CA MET A 1 -6.13 12.16 -28.50
C MET A 1 -7.04 12.03 -29.71
N GLY A 2 -7.05 12.97 -30.65
CA GLY A 2 -8.05 12.98 -31.73
C GLY A 2 -7.87 11.85 -32.75
N ILE A 3 -8.93 11.51 -33.48
CA ILE A 3 -8.83 10.69 -34.70
C ILE A 3 -8.56 11.66 -35.85
N ASP A 4 -7.30 11.71 -36.31
CA ASP A 4 -6.88 12.65 -37.36
C ASP A 4 -7.38 12.22 -38.76
N ASN A 5 -7.58 10.92 -38.99
CA ASN A 5 -8.10 10.37 -40.24
C ASN A 5 -9.17 9.30 -39.97
N TRP A 6 -10.42 9.74 -39.98
CA TRP A 6 -11.58 8.88 -39.73
C TRP A 6 -11.72 7.75 -40.74
N GLN A 7 -11.51 8.00 -42.03
CA GLN A 7 -11.63 6.96 -43.06
C GLN A 7 -10.67 5.81 -42.78
N LEU A 8 -9.39 6.13 -42.55
CA LEU A 8 -8.37 5.11 -42.29
C LEU A 8 -8.65 4.32 -40.99
N PHE A 9 -9.11 5.01 -39.94
CA PHE A 9 -9.46 4.38 -38.67
C PHE A 9 -10.64 3.40 -38.82
N LEU A 10 -11.71 3.82 -39.50
CA LEU A 10 -12.90 3.01 -39.71
C LEU A 10 -12.64 1.85 -40.68
N ASP A 11 -11.94 2.07 -41.78
CA ASP A 11 -11.58 1.02 -42.74
C ASP A 11 -10.76 -0.09 -42.07
N ARG A 12 -9.82 0.30 -41.20
CA ARG A 12 -9.02 -0.64 -40.41
C ARG A 12 -9.88 -1.45 -39.46
N TRP A 13 -10.74 -0.81 -38.68
CA TRP A 13 -11.63 -1.52 -37.75
C TRP A 13 -12.55 -2.47 -38.50
N SER A 14 -13.20 -2.00 -39.57
CA SER A 14 -14.06 -2.83 -40.42
C SER A 14 -13.31 -4.03 -40.99
N GLY A 15 -12.09 -3.84 -41.52
CA GLY A 15 -11.27 -4.93 -42.05
C GLY A 15 -10.87 -5.97 -40.99
N GLN A 16 -10.52 -5.54 -39.78
CA GLN A 16 -10.23 -6.44 -38.67
C GLN A 16 -11.46 -7.23 -38.22
N TRP A 17 -12.63 -6.57 -38.17
CA TRP A 17 -13.88 -7.23 -37.82
C TRP A 17 -14.26 -8.28 -38.87
N VAL A 18 -14.18 -7.95 -40.17
CA VAL A 18 -14.42 -8.92 -41.26
C VAL A 18 -13.49 -10.12 -41.16
N ALA A 19 -12.21 -9.89 -40.84
CA ALA A 19 -11.25 -10.99 -40.65
C ALA A 19 -11.61 -11.87 -39.44
N ALA A 20 -12.09 -11.28 -38.34
CA ALA A 20 -12.53 -12.02 -37.16
C ALA A 20 -13.78 -12.88 -37.45
N GLN A 21 -14.73 -12.36 -38.23
CA GLN A 21 -15.94 -13.09 -38.63
C GLN A 21 -15.62 -14.37 -39.43
N ALA A 22 -14.54 -14.38 -40.22
CA ALA A 22 -14.13 -15.55 -40.98
C ALA A 22 -13.68 -16.75 -40.11
N ALA A 23 -13.40 -16.51 -38.83
CA ALA A 23 -12.99 -17.53 -37.86
C ALA A 23 -14.13 -18.00 -36.94
N LEU A 24 -15.32 -17.39 -37.03
CA LEU A 24 -16.49 -17.75 -36.23
C LEU A 24 -17.25 -18.93 -36.83
N ASP A 25 -18.02 -19.61 -35.98
CA ASP A 25 -18.98 -20.62 -36.45
C ASP A 25 -20.06 -19.94 -37.33
N PRO A 26 -20.53 -20.58 -38.43
CA PRO A 26 -21.48 -19.95 -39.36
C PRO A 26 -22.78 -19.45 -38.74
N GLU A 27 -23.20 -19.99 -37.60
CA GLU A 27 -24.40 -19.57 -36.87
C GLU A 27 -24.19 -18.26 -36.08
N GLU A 28 -22.94 -17.84 -35.87
CA GLU A 28 -22.55 -16.64 -35.12
C GLU A 28 -22.12 -15.49 -36.04
N VAL A 29 -22.05 -15.74 -37.36
CA VAL A 29 -21.61 -14.76 -38.36
C VAL A 29 -22.72 -13.76 -38.69
N ASP A 30 -22.38 -12.47 -38.71
CA ASP A 30 -23.28 -11.42 -39.20
C ASP A 30 -23.18 -11.30 -40.74
N GLU A 31 -23.99 -12.11 -41.43
CA GLU A 31 -24.05 -12.15 -42.89
C GLU A 31 -24.47 -10.81 -43.51
N GLU A 32 -25.31 -10.03 -42.83
CA GLU A 32 -25.79 -8.75 -43.35
C GLU A 32 -24.66 -7.71 -43.39
N ALA A 33 -23.93 -7.57 -42.29
CA ALA A 33 -22.78 -6.67 -42.22
C ALA A 33 -21.65 -7.12 -43.18
N LEU A 34 -21.39 -8.43 -43.30
CA LEU A 34 -20.43 -8.94 -44.30
C LEU A 34 -20.86 -8.61 -45.73
N ALA A 35 -22.14 -8.80 -46.08
CA ALA A 35 -22.67 -8.45 -47.40
C ALA A 35 -22.59 -6.94 -47.69
N ALA A 36 -22.67 -6.10 -46.66
CA ALA A 36 -22.48 -4.65 -46.74
C ALA A 36 -21.01 -4.22 -46.85
N GLY A 37 -20.05 -5.15 -46.78
CA GLY A 37 -18.62 -4.86 -46.83
C GLY A 37 -17.99 -4.49 -45.47
N GLY A 38 -18.69 -4.79 -44.37
CA GLY A 38 -18.23 -4.62 -43.00
C GLY A 38 -19.12 -3.68 -42.18
N LEU A 39 -18.52 -2.94 -41.25
CA LEU A 39 -19.25 -2.21 -40.20
C LEU A 39 -19.81 -0.85 -40.65
N GLY A 40 -19.19 -0.24 -41.66
CA GLY A 40 -19.51 1.11 -42.12
C GLY A 40 -20.74 1.22 -43.02
N PHE A 41 -21.16 2.46 -43.22
CA PHE A 41 -22.19 2.87 -44.17
C PHE A 41 -21.59 3.86 -45.19
N PRO A 42 -22.23 4.07 -46.35
CA PRO A 42 -21.80 5.11 -47.28
C PRO A 42 -21.66 6.47 -46.58
N PRO A 43 -20.61 7.26 -46.87
CA PRO A 43 -20.41 8.58 -46.29
C PRO A 43 -21.60 9.54 -46.49
N ALA A 44 -21.87 10.38 -45.49
CA ALA A 44 -22.78 11.51 -45.65
C ALA A 44 -22.05 12.65 -46.38
N ASP A 45 -22.72 13.23 -47.38
CA ASP A 45 -22.21 14.44 -48.02
C ASP A 45 -22.47 15.68 -47.14
N ASP A 46 -21.82 16.80 -47.48
CA ASP A 46 -21.97 18.05 -46.72
C ASP A 46 -23.42 18.56 -46.72
N GLN A 47 -24.23 18.22 -47.73
CA GLN A 47 -25.63 18.60 -47.80
C GLN A 47 -26.47 17.80 -46.80
N GLY A 48 -26.28 16.49 -46.70
CA GLY A 48 -26.96 15.62 -45.73
C GLY A 48 -26.66 16.04 -44.30
N ILE A 49 -25.39 16.35 -44.01
CA ILE A 49 -24.99 16.88 -42.70
C ILE A 49 -25.64 18.24 -42.42
N ALA A 50 -25.67 19.15 -43.40
CA ALA A 50 -26.32 20.46 -43.23
C ALA A 50 -27.83 20.33 -42.98
N VAL A 51 -28.51 19.39 -43.64
CA VAL A 51 -29.93 19.07 -43.40
C VAL A 51 -30.14 18.55 -41.99
N LEU A 52 -29.24 17.69 -41.48
CA LEU A 52 -29.27 17.22 -40.10
C LEU A 52 -29.10 18.38 -39.11
N GLU A 53 -28.08 19.22 -39.30
CA GLU A 53 -27.83 20.40 -38.45
C GLU A 53 -29.00 21.38 -38.46
N GLU A 54 -29.60 21.64 -39.62
CA GLU A 54 -30.80 22.47 -39.75
C GLU A 54 -31.99 21.86 -38.99
N ARG A 55 -32.19 20.55 -39.10
CA ARG A 55 -33.27 19.82 -38.40
C ARG A 55 -33.09 19.84 -36.89
N LEU A 56 -31.87 19.70 -36.40
CA LEU A 56 -31.56 19.73 -34.97
C LEU A 56 -31.48 21.17 -34.42
N GLY A 57 -31.26 22.16 -35.29
CA GLY A 57 -31.09 23.57 -34.90
C GLY A 57 -29.73 23.85 -34.24
N THR A 58 -28.72 23.02 -34.48
CA THR A 58 -27.38 23.14 -33.89
C THR A 58 -26.31 22.62 -34.86
N VAL A 59 -25.09 23.13 -34.73
CA VAL A 59 -23.92 22.65 -35.49
C VAL A 59 -23.30 21.49 -34.73
N LEU A 60 -23.09 20.37 -35.40
CA LEU A 60 -22.56 19.15 -34.75
C LEU A 60 -21.11 19.34 -34.31
N PRO A 61 -20.66 18.62 -33.26
CA PRO A 61 -19.28 18.71 -32.81
C PRO A 61 -18.31 18.19 -33.89
N PRO A 62 -17.07 18.73 -33.96
CA PRO A 62 -16.16 18.47 -35.07
C PRO A 62 -15.92 16.98 -35.34
N SER A 63 -15.72 16.17 -34.30
CA SER A 63 -15.43 14.75 -34.42
C SER A 63 -16.62 13.95 -34.98
N TYR A 64 -17.85 14.24 -34.54
CA TYR A 64 -19.04 13.57 -35.05
C TYR A 64 -19.34 13.95 -36.51
N ARG A 65 -19.14 15.24 -36.86
CA ARG A 65 -19.24 15.69 -38.25
C ARG A 65 -18.22 15.01 -39.15
N ALA A 66 -16.98 14.87 -38.70
CA ALA A 66 -15.92 14.19 -39.44
C ALA A 66 -16.19 12.69 -39.59
N PHE A 67 -16.74 12.05 -38.57
CA PHE A 67 -17.21 10.67 -38.63
C PHE A 67 -18.29 10.48 -39.70
N LEU A 68 -19.34 11.31 -39.73
CA LEU A 68 -20.42 11.19 -40.73
C LEU A 68 -19.91 11.31 -42.18
N ARG A 69 -18.88 12.13 -42.40
CA ARG A 69 -18.20 12.25 -43.71
C ARG A 69 -17.35 11.04 -44.09
N ALA A 70 -17.05 10.15 -43.15
CA ALA A 70 -16.35 8.89 -43.41
C ALA A 70 -17.32 7.70 -43.42
N SER A 71 -18.38 7.74 -42.60
CA SER A 71 -19.42 6.71 -42.52
C SER A 71 -20.71 7.32 -41.95
N ASN A 72 -21.81 7.27 -42.70
CA ASN A 72 -23.12 7.75 -42.22
C ASN A 72 -23.80 6.69 -41.35
N GLY A 73 -23.32 6.49 -40.12
CA GLY A 73 -23.74 5.41 -39.21
C GLY A 73 -22.66 4.35 -39.05
N TRP A 74 -22.84 3.43 -38.08
CA TRP A 74 -21.87 2.37 -37.80
C TRP A 74 -22.53 1.17 -37.12
N ARG A 75 -22.18 -0.05 -37.54
CA ARG A 75 -22.61 -1.30 -36.88
C ARG A 75 -21.63 -1.71 -35.80
N HIS A 76 -22.11 -2.39 -34.76
CA HIS A 76 -21.29 -2.94 -33.67
C HIS A 76 -20.38 -1.87 -33.04
N ALA A 77 -20.95 -0.71 -32.71
CA ALA A 77 -20.24 0.42 -32.13
C ALA A 77 -20.06 0.26 -30.61
N GLY A 78 -19.56 -0.90 -30.19
CA GLY A 78 -19.62 -1.40 -28.81
C GLY A 78 -20.54 -2.62 -28.71
N MET A 79 -20.23 -3.51 -27.78
CA MET A 79 -20.86 -4.85 -27.71
C MET A 79 -22.39 -4.82 -27.62
N MET A 80 -22.92 -3.83 -26.93
CA MET A 80 -24.34 -3.70 -26.67
C MET A 80 -25.00 -2.65 -27.57
N VAL A 81 -24.26 -2.05 -28.51
CA VAL A 81 -24.73 -1.04 -29.46
C VAL A 81 -24.59 -1.59 -30.87
N TYR A 82 -25.64 -2.26 -31.34
CA TYR A 82 -25.67 -2.91 -32.64
C TYR A 82 -25.67 -1.90 -33.79
N LEU A 83 -26.29 -0.72 -33.60
CA LEU A 83 -26.35 0.32 -34.62
C LEU A 83 -26.27 1.74 -34.03
N LEU A 84 -25.25 2.48 -34.44
CA LEU A 84 -25.27 3.94 -34.43
C LEU A 84 -25.99 4.46 -35.67
N GLY A 85 -26.94 5.37 -35.43
CA GLY A 85 -27.85 5.85 -36.46
C GLY A 85 -27.17 6.60 -37.60
N VAL A 86 -27.81 6.49 -38.76
CA VAL A 86 -27.53 7.35 -39.90
C VAL A 86 -28.06 8.76 -39.61
N ALA A 87 -27.51 9.78 -40.28
CA ALA A 87 -27.86 11.18 -40.07
C ALA A 87 -29.37 11.43 -40.10
N GLU A 88 -30.09 10.73 -40.97
CA GLU A 88 -31.54 10.84 -41.15
C GLU A 88 -32.35 10.40 -39.92
N ASP A 89 -31.81 9.55 -39.06
CA ASP A 89 -32.53 8.95 -37.92
C ASP A 89 -32.13 9.55 -36.56
N ILE A 90 -31.09 10.39 -36.52
CA ILE A 90 -30.65 11.08 -35.29
C ILE A 90 -31.72 12.09 -34.82
N HIS A 91 -32.06 12.00 -33.54
CA HIS A 91 -33.10 12.81 -32.90
C HIS A 91 -32.73 13.16 -31.44
N TRP A 92 -33.46 14.10 -30.85
CA TRP A 92 -33.34 14.42 -29.42
C TRP A 92 -33.92 13.29 -28.57
N HIS A 93 -33.16 12.82 -27.57
CA HIS A 93 -33.57 11.70 -26.70
C HIS A 93 -34.91 11.96 -26.00
N GLY A 94 -35.12 13.17 -25.49
CA GLY A 94 -36.42 13.60 -24.94
C GLY A 94 -36.81 12.96 -23.61
N ASP A 95 -35.90 12.22 -22.96
CA ASP A 95 -36.08 11.58 -21.65
C ASP A 95 -37.31 10.64 -21.58
N PRO A 96 -37.37 9.59 -22.42
CA PRO A 96 -38.53 8.72 -22.53
C PRO A 96 -38.78 7.89 -21.27
N LEU A 97 -37.72 7.62 -20.48
CA LEU A 97 -37.79 6.87 -19.23
C LEU A 97 -38.00 7.75 -17.99
N GLY A 98 -38.05 9.08 -18.15
CA GLY A 98 -38.23 10.01 -17.03
C GLY A 98 -37.09 9.94 -16.02
N LEU A 99 -35.85 9.87 -16.50
CA LEU A 99 -34.64 9.83 -15.68
C LEU A 99 -34.25 11.22 -15.16
N THR A 100 -34.65 12.30 -15.84
CA THR A 100 -34.30 13.66 -15.37
C THR A 100 -34.79 13.93 -13.94
N PRO A 101 -36.08 13.70 -13.59
CA PRO A 101 -36.55 13.93 -12.22
C PRO A 101 -35.83 13.05 -11.20
N LEU A 102 -35.51 11.80 -11.54
CA LEU A 102 -34.78 10.88 -10.66
C LEU A 102 -33.39 11.41 -10.30
N TYR A 103 -32.69 12.01 -11.27
CA TYR A 103 -31.37 12.58 -11.03
C TYR A 103 -31.46 13.95 -10.34
N GLU A 104 -32.44 14.78 -10.71
CA GLU A 104 -32.68 16.08 -10.07
C GLU A 104 -33.05 15.94 -8.58
N GLU A 105 -33.78 14.88 -8.19
CA GLU A 105 -34.10 14.59 -6.78
C GLU A 105 -32.88 14.34 -5.89
N ASN A 106 -31.76 13.90 -6.48
CA ASN A 106 -30.51 13.66 -5.76
C ASN A 106 -29.61 14.90 -5.67
N LEU A 107 -29.98 16.01 -6.32
CA LEU A 107 -29.22 17.25 -6.23
C LEU A 107 -29.57 18.03 -4.96
N ASP A 108 -28.57 18.37 -4.16
CA ASP A 108 -28.69 19.28 -3.03
C ASP A 108 -27.90 20.58 -3.24
N GLU A 109 -27.83 21.45 -2.22
CA GLU A 109 -27.12 22.73 -2.30
C GLU A 109 -25.60 22.61 -2.47
N ASN A 110 -25.04 21.41 -2.27
CA ASN A 110 -23.62 21.09 -2.40
C ASN A 110 -23.31 20.24 -3.65
N ALA A 111 -24.30 19.97 -4.50
CA ALA A 111 -24.12 19.15 -5.69
C ALA A 111 -23.00 19.70 -6.59
N ASP A 112 -22.13 18.80 -7.04
CA ASP A 112 -21.02 19.18 -7.88
C ASP A 112 -21.49 19.49 -9.33
N PRO A 113 -20.70 20.25 -10.12
CA PRO A 113 -21.08 20.57 -11.49
C PRO A 113 -21.30 19.34 -12.40
N ALA A 114 -20.63 18.21 -12.13
CA ALA A 114 -20.80 16.99 -12.91
C ALA A 114 -22.12 16.27 -12.59
N GLU A 115 -22.60 16.33 -11.36
CA GLU A 115 -23.93 15.86 -10.96
C GLU A 115 -25.03 16.67 -11.65
N ILE A 116 -24.92 18.00 -11.66
CA ILE A 116 -25.86 18.89 -12.33
C ILE A 116 -25.91 18.61 -13.83
N ARG A 117 -24.75 18.44 -14.48
CA ARG A 117 -24.67 18.12 -15.91
C ARG A 117 -25.29 16.75 -16.23
N ARG A 118 -24.99 15.72 -15.42
CA ARG A 118 -25.60 14.39 -15.57
C ARG A 118 -27.12 14.40 -15.43
N ALA A 119 -27.67 15.21 -14.53
CA ALA A 119 -29.12 15.35 -14.41
C ALA A 119 -29.74 16.04 -15.64
N ALA A 120 -29.08 17.06 -16.19
CA ALA A 120 -29.59 17.85 -17.30
C ALA A 120 -29.52 17.14 -18.67
N MET A 121 -28.56 16.23 -18.86
CA MET A 121 -28.26 15.65 -20.18
C MET A 121 -29.42 14.85 -20.78
N TRP A 122 -30.27 14.21 -19.98
CA TRP A 122 -31.36 13.34 -20.43
C TRP A 122 -32.36 14.00 -21.38
N LYS A 123 -32.72 15.28 -21.15
CA LYS A 123 -33.70 16.00 -21.98
C LYS A 123 -33.11 16.63 -23.23
N ARG A 124 -31.81 16.90 -23.22
CA ARG A 124 -31.14 17.77 -24.20
C ARG A 124 -30.10 17.07 -25.04
N SER A 125 -29.79 15.79 -24.78
CA SER A 125 -28.81 15.04 -25.57
C SER A 125 -29.44 14.46 -26.84
N LEU A 126 -28.60 14.28 -27.85
CA LEU A 126 -28.95 13.55 -29.07
C LEU A 126 -28.81 12.05 -28.84
N GLN A 127 -29.83 11.29 -29.25
CA GLN A 127 -29.77 9.83 -29.27
C GLN A 127 -28.97 9.37 -30.50
N LEU A 128 -27.85 8.68 -30.27
CA LEU A 128 -27.02 8.12 -31.34
C LEU A 128 -27.27 6.62 -31.56
N SER A 129 -27.54 5.84 -30.50
CA SER A 129 -27.86 4.41 -30.65
C SER A 129 -29.31 4.22 -31.09
N LEU A 130 -29.52 3.48 -32.18
CA LEU A 130 -30.85 3.11 -32.71
C LEU A 130 -31.23 1.68 -32.39
N ASP A 131 -30.23 0.80 -32.33
CA ASP A 131 -30.40 -0.60 -31.93
C ASP A 131 -29.32 -0.96 -30.92
N SER A 132 -29.76 -1.46 -29.76
CA SER A 132 -28.91 -1.74 -28.60
C SER A 132 -29.60 -2.65 -27.59
N ASP A 133 -28.82 -3.33 -26.75
CA ASP A 133 -29.34 -4.00 -25.57
C ASP A 133 -29.47 -3.03 -24.39
N MET A 134 -30.59 -2.30 -24.37
CA MET A 134 -30.94 -1.30 -23.35
C MET A 134 -29.79 -0.30 -23.06
N THR A 135 -29.08 0.12 -24.10
CA THR A 135 -27.90 0.99 -23.99
C THR A 135 -28.06 2.26 -24.81
N ASP A 136 -28.21 3.40 -24.12
CA ASP A 136 -28.32 4.70 -24.76
C ASP A 136 -26.96 5.35 -24.92
N VAL A 137 -26.64 5.78 -26.15
CA VAL A 137 -25.46 6.59 -26.48
C VAL A 137 -25.93 8.00 -26.75
N LEU A 138 -25.63 8.92 -25.84
CA LEU A 138 -26.20 10.25 -25.78
C LEU A 138 -25.11 11.31 -25.99
N LEU A 139 -25.28 12.22 -26.96
CA LEU A 139 -24.34 13.31 -27.23
C LEU A 139 -24.89 14.64 -26.70
N ASP A 140 -24.23 15.26 -25.71
CA ASP A 140 -24.78 16.39 -24.96
C ASP A 140 -24.26 17.77 -25.46
N PRO A 141 -25.08 18.58 -26.17
CA PRO A 141 -24.69 19.91 -26.61
C PRO A 141 -24.62 20.96 -25.49
N GLY A 142 -25.06 20.63 -24.28
CA GLY A 142 -25.06 21.56 -23.14
C GLY A 142 -23.83 21.45 -22.23
N ASP A 143 -22.83 20.65 -22.62
CA ASP A 143 -21.55 20.47 -21.92
C ASP A 143 -20.37 20.57 -22.90
N VAL A 144 -20.31 21.67 -23.66
CA VAL A 144 -19.32 21.85 -24.74
C VAL A 144 -17.91 22.07 -24.17
N GLY A 145 -16.96 21.25 -24.60
CA GLY A 145 -15.54 21.37 -24.28
C GLY A 145 -14.87 22.59 -24.94
N GLU A 146 -13.65 22.92 -24.51
CA GLU A 146 -12.89 24.06 -25.06
C GLU A 146 -12.55 23.91 -26.55
N ASP A 147 -12.52 22.68 -27.05
CA ASP A 147 -12.29 22.30 -28.45
C ASP A 147 -13.58 22.30 -29.31
N GLY A 148 -14.73 22.61 -28.71
CA GLY A 148 -16.03 22.55 -29.37
C GLY A 148 -16.62 21.14 -29.46
N GLU A 149 -15.98 20.14 -28.83
CA GLU A 149 -16.52 18.80 -28.74
C GLU A 149 -17.64 18.72 -27.71
N TRP A 150 -18.56 17.77 -27.94
CA TRP A 150 -19.62 17.46 -27.01
C TRP A 150 -19.31 16.09 -26.38
N PRO A 151 -19.50 15.92 -25.07
CA PRO A 151 -19.29 14.65 -24.43
C PRO A 151 -20.36 13.65 -24.83
N VAL A 152 -19.95 12.38 -24.84
CA VAL A 152 -20.84 11.24 -25.00
C VAL A 152 -21.11 10.63 -23.64
N TYR A 153 -22.38 10.46 -23.30
CA TYR A 153 -22.82 9.66 -22.16
C TYR A 153 -23.33 8.31 -22.65
N VAL A 154 -22.84 7.23 -22.04
CA VAL A 154 -23.31 5.87 -22.32
C VAL A 154 -24.04 5.35 -21.10
N TYR A 155 -25.34 5.14 -21.23
CA TYR A 155 -26.17 4.62 -20.15
C TYR A 155 -26.61 3.19 -20.42
N LYS A 156 -26.34 2.29 -19.47
CA LYS A 156 -26.72 0.88 -19.53
C LYS A 156 -27.88 0.65 -18.57
N GLY A 157 -29.11 0.54 -19.09
CA GLY A 157 -30.33 0.46 -18.30
C GLY A 157 -30.40 -0.73 -17.33
N TRP A 158 -29.59 -1.77 -17.56
CA TRP A 158 -29.50 -2.97 -16.72
C TRP A 158 -28.40 -2.91 -15.65
N SER A 159 -27.46 -1.96 -15.71
CA SER A 159 -26.27 -1.95 -14.86
C SER A 159 -26.54 -1.49 -13.43
N GLY A 160 -27.53 -0.61 -13.23
CA GLY A 160 -27.71 0.13 -11.98
C GLY A 160 -26.60 1.14 -11.67
N GLU A 161 -25.67 1.36 -12.60
CA GLU A 161 -24.58 2.34 -12.49
C GLU A 161 -24.96 3.67 -13.15
N PHE A 162 -24.21 4.72 -12.83
CA PHE A 162 -24.33 6.00 -13.52
C PHE A 162 -23.81 5.92 -14.96
N PRO A 163 -24.27 6.80 -15.87
CA PRO A 163 -23.76 6.84 -17.24
C PRO A 163 -22.25 7.10 -17.29
N ASP A 164 -21.56 6.33 -18.14
CA ASP A 164 -20.14 6.54 -18.46
C ASP A 164 -20.01 7.80 -19.33
N ARG A 165 -19.12 8.73 -18.97
CA ARG A 165 -18.86 9.97 -19.74
C ARG A 165 -17.56 9.87 -20.51
N TYR A 166 -17.61 10.20 -21.80
CA TYR A 166 -16.47 10.40 -22.68
C TYR A 166 -16.38 11.88 -23.07
N GLU A 167 -15.17 12.44 -23.13
CA GLU A 167 -14.98 13.87 -23.42
C GLU A 167 -15.46 14.28 -24.83
N SER A 168 -15.41 13.36 -25.79
CA SER A 168 -15.81 13.60 -27.19
C SER A 168 -16.34 12.33 -27.86
N PHE A 169 -16.99 12.49 -29.02
CA PHE A 169 -17.38 11.34 -29.86
C PHE A 169 -16.17 10.56 -30.38
N ALA A 170 -15.04 11.23 -30.68
CA ALA A 170 -13.80 10.54 -31.03
C ALA A 170 -13.25 9.66 -29.90
N ASP A 171 -13.33 10.11 -28.65
CA ASP A 171 -12.88 9.33 -27.50
C ASP A 171 -13.78 8.11 -27.25
N TYR A 172 -15.11 8.27 -27.44
CA TYR A 172 -16.06 7.16 -27.43
C TYR A 172 -15.70 6.11 -28.49
N MET A 173 -15.55 6.51 -29.76
CA MET A 173 -15.23 5.57 -30.85
C MET A 173 -13.90 4.84 -30.65
N GLN A 174 -12.88 5.51 -30.11
CA GLN A 174 -11.62 4.84 -29.74
C GLN A 174 -11.79 3.84 -28.59
N SER A 175 -12.69 4.14 -27.64
CA SER A 175 -13.01 3.21 -26.56
C SER A 175 -13.72 1.97 -27.08
N MET A 176 -14.69 2.15 -27.97
CA MET A 176 -15.41 1.03 -28.59
C MET A 176 -14.49 0.17 -29.47
N TYR A 177 -13.55 0.78 -30.18
CA TYR A 177 -12.51 0.04 -30.90
C TYR A 177 -11.63 -0.79 -29.95
N ARG A 178 -11.25 -0.25 -28.79
CA ARG A 178 -10.52 -1.00 -27.76
C ARG A 178 -11.35 -2.13 -27.16
N GLU A 179 -12.65 -1.90 -26.96
CA GLU A 179 -13.59 -2.92 -26.50
C GLU A 179 -13.72 -4.08 -27.47
N PHE A 180 -13.84 -3.79 -28.78
CA PHE A 180 -13.76 -4.80 -29.83
C PHE A 180 -12.49 -5.66 -29.69
N HIS A 181 -11.30 -5.06 -29.53
CA HIS A 181 -10.08 -5.87 -29.32
C HIS A 181 -10.10 -6.71 -28.03
N ARG A 182 -10.73 -6.22 -26.96
CA ARG A 182 -10.87 -6.96 -25.69
C ARG A 182 -11.77 -8.18 -25.83
N GLU A 183 -12.85 -8.07 -26.57
CA GLU A 183 -13.78 -9.17 -26.81
C GLU A 183 -13.08 -10.37 -27.44
N TYR A 184 -12.24 -10.13 -28.45
CA TYR A 184 -11.50 -11.18 -29.13
C TYR A 184 -10.18 -11.55 -28.44
N SER A 185 -9.91 -11.07 -27.22
CA SER A 185 -8.62 -11.26 -26.56
C SER A 185 -8.31 -12.71 -26.17
N ASP A 186 -9.33 -13.53 -25.93
CA ASP A 186 -9.20 -14.96 -25.66
C ASP A 186 -9.14 -15.81 -26.94
N ASN A 187 -9.39 -15.21 -28.11
CA ASN A 187 -9.26 -15.88 -29.39
C ASN A 187 -7.82 -15.83 -29.89
N ALA A 188 -7.13 -16.98 -29.86
CA ALA A 188 -5.74 -17.10 -30.31
C ALA A 188 -5.55 -16.76 -31.80
N ASP A 189 -6.58 -16.90 -32.62
CA ASP A 189 -6.54 -16.61 -34.06
C ASP A 189 -6.78 -15.12 -34.38
N PHE A 190 -7.15 -14.31 -33.38
CA PHE A 190 -7.33 -12.86 -33.54
C PHE A 190 -5.99 -12.11 -33.47
N GLU A 191 -5.15 -12.33 -34.49
CA GLU A 191 -3.84 -11.69 -34.64
C GLU A 191 -3.81 -10.72 -35.84
N ASN A 192 -3.77 -9.43 -35.56
CA ASN A 192 -3.69 -8.35 -36.55
C ASN A 192 -2.42 -7.49 -36.33
N GLU A 193 -2.22 -6.51 -37.19
CA GLU A 193 -1.04 -5.62 -37.10
C GLU A 193 -0.98 -4.91 -35.74
N GLU A 194 -2.12 -4.39 -35.26
CA GLU A 194 -2.22 -3.70 -33.98
C GLU A 194 -1.91 -4.61 -32.79
N THR A 195 -2.44 -5.85 -32.76
CA THR A 195 -2.15 -6.76 -31.64
C THR A 195 -0.67 -7.17 -31.63
N ARG A 196 -0.04 -7.37 -32.79
CA ARG A 196 1.41 -7.62 -32.89
C ARG A 196 2.23 -6.42 -32.41
N GLU A 197 1.86 -5.21 -32.80
CA GLU A 197 2.55 -3.98 -32.37
C GLU A 197 2.42 -3.77 -30.86
N LEU A 198 1.25 -4.04 -30.30
CA LEU A 198 1.02 -3.97 -28.85
C LEU A 198 1.85 -5.01 -28.12
N ASP A 199 1.89 -6.27 -28.58
CA ASP A 199 2.70 -7.32 -27.97
C ASP A 199 4.20 -7.02 -28.03
N ALA A 200 4.67 -6.51 -29.17
CA ALA A 200 6.05 -6.05 -29.31
C ALA A 200 6.35 -4.87 -28.36
N SER A 201 5.37 -3.99 -28.12
CA SER A 201 5.49 -2.90 -27.16
C SER A 201 5.51 -3.39 -25.71
N VAL A 202 4.71 -4.40 -25.38
CA VAL A 202 4.73 -5.07 -24.07
C VAL A 202 6.08 -5.74 -23.82
N GLU A 203 6.65 -6.44 -24.81
CA GLU A 203 7.97 -7.05 -24.66
C GLU A 203 9.07 -5.99 -24.52
N ARG A 204 9.02 -4.90 -25.29
CA ARG A 204 9.95 -3.76 -25.13
C ARG A 204 9.83 -3.14 -23.74
N ALA A 205 8.60 -2.93 -23.25
CA ALA A 205 8.36 -2.39 -21.92
C ALA A 205 8.91 -3.32 -20.83
N ARG A 206 8.70 -4.63 -20.97
CA ARG A 206 9.26 -5.64 -20.06
C ARG A 206 10.79 -5.56 -19.97
N LEU A 207 11.46 -5.52 -21.14
CA LEU A 207 12.92 -5.41 -21.19
C LEU A 207 13.42 -4.08 -20.63
N ALA A 208 12.69 -2.99 -20.86
CA ALA A 208 13.01 -1.68 -20.30
C ALA A 208 12.83 -1.66 -18.76
N CYS A 209 11.81 -2.31 -18.21
CA CYS A 209 11.67 -2.49 -16.75
C CYS A 209 12.91 -3.19 -16.18
N LEU A 210 13.35 -4.29 -16.80
CA LEU A 210 14.54 -5.03 -16.37
C LEU A 210 15.83 -4.23 -16.54
N ALA A 211 15.85 -3.25 -17.45
CA ALA A 211 16.97 -2.33 -17.65
C ALA A 211 16.92 -1.10 -16.71
N GLY A 212 15.91 -0.98 -15.85
CA GLY A 212 15.74 0.17 -14.95
C GLY A 212 15.18 1.42 -15.63
N GLY A 213 14.32 1.26 -16.64
CA GLY A 213 13.61 2.36 -17.30
C GLY A 213 12.55 3.02 -16.40
N ASP A 214 12.04 4.17 -16.85
CA ASP A 214 11.06 4.97 -16.09
C ASP A 214 9.75 4.22 -15.84
N VAL A 215 9.41 3.99 -14.57
CA VAL A 215 8.22 3.23 -14.17
C VAL A 215 6.92 3.84 -14.71
N ASP A 216 6.77 5.16 -14.70
CA ASP A 216 5.52 5.81 -15.03
C ASP A 216 5.29 5.78 -16.55
N GLU A 217 6.35 5.96 -17.35
CA GLU A 217 6.30 5.76 -18.81
C GLU A 217 5.94 4.31 -19.17
N LEU A 218 6.56 3.34 -18.48
CA LEU A 218 6.34 1.91 -18.73
C LEU A 218 4.94 1.46 -18.30
N LEU A 219 4.42 2.00 -17.20
CA LEU A 219 3.02 1.83 -16.78
C LEU A 219 2.06 2.32 -17.86
N ALA A 220 2.31 3.46 -18.48
CA ALA A 220 1.45 4.00 -19.53
C ALA A 220 1.43 3.08 -20.77
N VAL A 221 2.58 2.53 -21.18
CA VAL A 221 2.67 1.57 -22.29
C VAL A 221 1.90 0.29 -21.98
N LEU A 222 2.08 -0.29 -20.79
CA LEU A 222 1.39 -1.50 -20.37
C LEU A 222 -0.12 -1.27 -20.19
N ALA A 223 -0.53 -0.12 -19.64
CA ALA A 223 -1.93 0.25 -19.50
C ALA A 223 -2.61 0.43 -20.87
N ARG A 224 -1.90 0.99 -21.86
CA ARG A 224 -2.40 1.05 -23.23
C ARG A 224 -2.63 -0.36 -23.78
N ALA A 225 -1.66 -1.27 -23.71
CA ALA A 225 -1.87 -2.62 -24.22
C ALA A 225 -2.96 -3.40 -23.45
N ASP A 226 -3.04 -3.24 -22.13
CA ASP A 226 -4.13 -3.83 -21.33
C ASP A 226 -5.51 -3.30 -21.75
N SER A 227 -5.62 -2.02 -22.13
CA SER A 227 -6.88 -1.46 -22.62
C SER A 227 -7.40 -2.11 -23.92
N PHE A 228 -6.52 -2.79 -24.68
CA PHE A 228 -6.85 -3.61 -25.85
C PHE A 228 -6.97 -5.11 -25.50
N GLY A 229 -6.99 -5.48 -24.23
CA GLY A 229 -7.17 -6.87 -23.78
C GLY A 229 -5.90 -7.71 -23.79
N ARG A 230 -4.71 -7.11 -23.91
CA ARG A 230 -3.46 -7.87 -23.89
C ARG A 230 -3.17 -8.38 -22.47
N ALA A 231 -3.56 -9.62 -22.17
CA ALA A 231 -3.46 -10.21 -20.84
C ALA A 231 -2.05 -10.15 -20.23
N ARG A 232 -0.99 -10.31 -21.05
CA ARG A 232 0.40 -10.18 -20.59
C ARG A 232 0.72 -8.77 -20.10
N ALA A 233 0.19 -7.74 -20.73
CA ALA A 233 0.38 -6.35 -20.32
C ALA A 233 -0.22 -6.10 -18.93
N ARG A 234 -1.43 -6.63 -18.67
CA ARG A 234 -2.09 -6.59 -17.37
C ARG A 234 -1.23 -7.20 -16.27
N ARG A 235 -0.74 -8.43 -16.49
CA ARG A 235 0.09 -9.15 -15.49
C ARG A 235 1.37 -8.40 -15.14
N LEU A 236 2.04 -7.80 -16.12
CA LEU A 236 3.24 -6.98 -15.89
C LEU A 236 2.90 -5.66 -15.19
N ARG A 237 1.81 -4.99 -15.58
CA ARG A 237 1.34 -3.76 -14.93
C ARG A 237 0.99 -4.01 -13.45
N ASP A 238 0.33 -5.12 -13.16
CA ASP A 238 -0.07 -5.47 -11.79
C ASP A 238 1.17 -5.69 -10.90
N GLN A 239 2.26 -6.24 -11.45
CA GLN A 239 3.54 -6.36 -10.71
C GLN A 239 4.13 -4.98 -10.36
N ILE A 240 4.07 -4.01 -11.26
CA ILE A 240 4.51 -2.65 -10.96
C ILE A 240 3.62 -2.05 -9.86
N THR A 241 2.31 -2.11 -10.04
CA THR A 241 1.32 -1.56 -9.09
C THR A 241 1.49 -2.17 -7.69
N ALA A 242 1.77 -3.48 -7.60
CA ALA A 242 2.01 -4.15 -6.33
C ALA A 242 3.26 -3.66 -5.59
N MET A 243 4.28 -3.17 -6.30
CA MET A 243 5.49 -2.60 -5.71
C MET A 243 5.34 -1.11 -5.37
N THR A 244 4.51 -0.36 -6.10
CA THR A 244 4.42 1.10 -5.99
C THR A 244 3.16 1.60 -5.30
N GLY A 245 2.24 0.72 -4.92
CA GLY A 245 0.98 1.05 -4.28
C GLY A 245 0.60 0.04 -3.19
N PRO A 246 -0.56 0.22 -2.55
CA PRO A 246 -1.13 -0.85 -1.74
C PRO A 246 -1.31 -2.10 -2.63
N PRO A 247 -0.88 -3.29 -2.20
CA PRO A 247 -0.99 -4.49 -3.03
C PRO A 247 -2.45 -4.75 -3.36
N GLY A 248 -2.75 -4.71 -4.66
CA GLY A 248 -4.04 -5.05 -5.24
C GLY A 248 -4.11 -6.52 -5.67
N TYR A 249 -5.11 -6.85 -6.48
CA TYR A 249 -5.20 -8.15 -7.13
C TYR A 249 -4.12 -8.27 -8.20
N LEU A 250 -3.35 -9.36 -8.18
CA LEU A 250 -2.40 -9.70 -9.24
C LEU A 250 -3.06 -10.66 -10.23
N ALA A 251 -3.22 -10.23 -11.48
CA ALA A 251 -3.61 -11.15 -12.55
C ALA A 251 -2.53 -12.21 -12.77
N ALA A 252 -2.91 -13.49 -12.73
CA ALA A 252 -2.05 -14.59 -13.16
C ALA A 252 -2.89 -15.81 -13.55
N THR A 253 -2.34 -16.64 -14.44
CA THR A 253 -2.85 -17.99 -14.66
C THR A 253 -2.56 -18.80 -13.40
N VAL A 254 -3.55 -19.54 -12.90
CA VAL A 254 -3.35 -20.43 -11.75
C VAL A 254 -2.60 -21.66 -12.23
N ASP A 255 -1.37 -21.81 -11.77
CA ASP A 255 -0.51 -22.97 -12.04
C ASP A 255 0.37 -23.21 -10.80
N LEU A 256 0.09 -24.29 -10.05
CA LEU A 256 0.87 -24.61 -8.85
C LEU A 256 2.19 -25.32 -9.15
N ASP A 257 2.48 -25.66 -10.41
CA ASP A 257 3.78 -26.17 -10.83
C ASP A 257 4.69 -25.04 -11.33
N ASP A 258 4.14 -23.86 -11.66
CA ASP A 258 4.90 -22.65 -12.00
C ASP A 258 5.54 -22.00 -10.76
N PRO A 259 6.89 -21.93 -10.66
CA PRO A 259 7.57 -21.23 -9.58
C PRO A 259 7.21 -19.75 -9.45
N LEU A 260 6.90 -19.07 -10.56
CA LEU A 260 6.45 -17.67 -10.54
C LEU A 260 5.15 -17.56 -9.74
N TYR A 261 4.15 -18.37 -10.08
CA TYR A 261 2.87 -18.33 -9.40
C TYR A 261 3.01 -18.66 -7.91
N VAL A 262 3.67 -19.77 -7.58
CA VAL A 262 3.76 -20.28 -6.21
C VAL A 262 4.58 -19.36 -5.30
N ARG A 263 5.71 -18.82 -5.78
CA ARG A 263 6.64 -18.05 -4.93
C ARG A 263 6.37 -16.56 -4.90
N GLU A 264 5.75 -16.02 -5.95
CA GLU A 264 5.62 -14.57 -6.12
C GLU A 264 4.16 -14.13 -6.06
N ILE A 265 3.27 -14.80 -6.79
CA ILE A 265 1.88 -14.34 -6.96
C ILE A 265 0.98 -14.82 -5.81
N LEU A 266 0.92 -16.13 -5.57
CA LEU A 266 0.02 -16.75 -4.60
C LEU A 266 0.15 -16.15 -3.19
N PRO A 267 1.36 -15.93 -2.64
CA PRO A 267 1.51 -15.32 -1.32
C PRO A 267 0.99 -13.88 -1.25
N VAL A 268 1.17 -13.10 -2.33
CA VAL A 268 0.70 -11.70 -2.40
C VAL A 268 -0.81 -11.64 -2.50
N VAL A 269 -1.41 -12.52 -3.31
CA VAL A 269 -2.86 -12.66 -3.44
C VAL A 269 -3.50 -13.09 -2.11
N ALA A 270 -2.89 -14.05 -1.39
CA ALA A 270 -3.32 -14.43 -0.04
C ALA A 270 -3.20 -13.26 0.96
N ALA A 271 -2.11 -12.49 0.90
CA ALA A 271 -1.92 -11.31 1.76
C ALA A 271 -2.91 -10.18 1.45
N GLY A 272 -3.36 -10.06 0.20
CA GLY A 272 -4.41 -9.15 -0.22
C GLY A 272 -5.78 -9.55 0.31
N GLU A 273 -6.11 -10.85 0.27
CA GLU A 273 -7.36 -11.40 0.82
C GLU A 273 -7.48 -11.13 2.33
N ILE A 274 -6.43 -11.45 3.09
CA ILE A 274 -6.39 -11.24 4.55
C ILE A 274 -6.55 -9.75 4.91
N ARG A 275 -5.95 -8.85 4.13
CA ARG A 275 -6.07 -7.39 4.32
C ARG A 275 -7.44 -6.85 3.95
N GLY A 276 -8.03 -7.37 2.88
CA GLY A 276 -9.31 -6.91 2.36
C GLY A 276 -10.48 -7.20 3.30
N GLY A 277 -10.33 -8.16 4.22
CA GLY A 277 -11.37 -8.54 5.19
C GLY A 277 -12.69 -8.97 4.52
N ARG A 278 -12.65 -9.26 3.21
CA ARG A 278 -13.84 -9.45 2.36
C ARG A 278 -14.59 -10.71 2.76
N HIS A 279 -13.90 -11.69 3.33
CA HIS A 279 -14.49 -12.91 3.83
C HIS A 279 -13.87 -13.27 5.19
N ARG A 280 -14.72 -13.54 6.20
CA ARG A 280 -14.29 -14.11 7.49
C ARG A 280 -13.96 -15.61 7.40
N ASP A 281 -14.14 -16.19 6.23
CA ASP A 281 -14.01 -17.62 5.97
C ASP A 281 -13.07 -17.84 4.78
N ASP A 282 -12.01 -18.63 5.01
CA ASP A 282 -11.01 -19.03 4.03
C ASP A 282 -11.62 -19.82 2.86
N GLU A 283 -12.82 -20.39 3.04
CA GLU A 283 -13.49 -21.24 2.05
C GLU A 283 -13.69 -20.54 0.70
N TRP A 284 -14.03 -19.25 0.69
CA TRP A 284 -14.26 -18.52 -0.56
C TRP A 284 -12.97 -18.29 -1.35
N PHE A 285 -11.84 -18.11 -0.65
CA PHE A 285 -10.52 -18.05 -1.27
C PHE A 285 -10.17 -19.38 -1.94
N LEU A 286 -10.36 -20.48 -1.22
CA LEU A 286 -10.00 -21.83 -1.66
C LEU A 286 -10.88 -22.36 -2.80
N ARG A 287 -12.13 -21.90 -2.94
CA ARG A 287 -13.03 -22.30 -4.03
C ARG A 287 -12.55 -21.92 -5.44
N ARG A 288 -11.57 -21.02 -5.54
CA ARG A 288 -10.93 -20.66 -6.82
C ARG A 288 -9.98 -21.74 -7.36
N TYR A 289 -9.65 -22.73 -6.52
CA TYR A 289 -8.70 -23.77 -6.81
C TYR A 289 -9.38 -25.13 -6.83
N GLU A 290 -8.83 -26.02 -7.64
CA GLU A 290 -9.23 -27.43 -7.73
C GLU A 290 -9.13 -28.10 -6.35
N GLU A 291 -10.01 -29.08 -6.09
CA GLU A 291 -10.13 -29.69 -4.76
C GLU A 291 -8.83 -30.32 -4.25
N GLU A 292 -8.02 -30.87 -5.17
CA GLU A 292 -6.71 -31.46 -4.87
C GLU A 292 -5.64 -30.43 -4.45
N ASP A 293 -5.77 -29.19 -4.91
CA ASP A 293 -4.82 -28.10 -4.69
C ASP A 293 -5.11 -27.28 -3.43
N ARG A 294 -6.36 -27.30 -2.95
CA ARG A 294 -6.81 -26.54 -1.77
C ARG A 294 -5.95 -26.75 -0.53
N PRO A 295 -5.45 -27.96 -0.18
CA PRO A 295 -4.57 -28.14 0.96
C PRO A 295 -3.25 -27.36 0.84
N ARG A 296 -2.65 -27.32 -0.36
CA ARG A 296 -1.39 -26.61 -0.62
C ARG A 296 -1.59 -25.09 -0.58
N VAL A 297 -2.67 -24.60 -1.19
CA VAL A 297 -3.06 -23.19 -1.17
C VAL A 297 -3.42 -22.73 0.25
N GLY A 298 -4.19 -23.55 0.98
CA GLY A 298 -4.57 -23.30 2.37
C GLY A 298 -3.37 -23.24 3.31
N ALA A 299 -2.30 -23.99 3.03
CA ALA A 299 -1.05 -23.88 3.79
C ALA A 299 -0.41 -22.49 3.64
N VAL A 300 -0.35 -21.95 2.41
CA VAL A 300 0.18 -20.60 2.16
C VAL A 300 -0.71 -19.54 2.81
N LEU A 301 -2.03 -19.64 2.66
CA LEU A 301 -2.98 -18.72 3.29
C LEU A 301 -2.81 -18.68 4.81
N ARG A 302 -2.67 -19.86 5.43
CA ARG A 302 -2.39 -20.00 6.86
C ARG A 302 -1.04 -19.39 7.26
N GLU A 303 0.02 -19.62 6.50
CA GLU A 303 1.33 -19.02 6.78
C GLU A 303 1.29 -17.49 6.71
N VAL A 304 0.56 -16.93 5.76
CA VAL A 304 0.39 -15.47 5.65
C VAL A 304 -0.49 -14.94 6.80
N SER A 305 -1.58 -15.62 7.15
CA SER A 305 -2.50 -15.19 8.23
C SER A 305 -1.84 -15.28 9.61
N GLU A 306 -1.05 -16.33 9.85
CA GLU A 306 -0.24 -16.53 11.05
C GLU A 306 1.04 -15.66 11.05
N ARG A 307 1.33 -14.95 9.94
CA ARG A 307 2.52 -14.11 9.75
C ARG A 307 3.83 -14.89 9.92
N THR A 308 3.82 -16.14 9.48
CA THR A 308 4.96 -17.05 9.48
C THR A 308 5.57 -17.23 8.10
N PHE A 309 4.86 -16.80 7.03
CA PHE A 309 5.36 -16.80 5.66
C PHE A 309 6.74 -16.13 5.55
N ARG A 310 7.61 -16.72 4.73
CA ARG A 310 8.97 -16.23 4.46
C ARG A 310 9.17 -16.18 2.96
N TYR A 311 9.48 -15.00 2.44
CA TYR A 311 9.84 -14.88 1.03
C TYR A 311 11.22 -15.51 0.77
N GLU A 312 11.30 -16.34 -0.26
CA GLU A 312 12.52 -17.00 -0.68
C GLU A 312 12.75 -16.80 -2.18
N ALA A 313 13.97 -16.39 -2.53
CA ALA A 313 14.45 -16.28 -3.90
C ALA A 313 15.75 -17.08 -4.06
N PRO A 314 16.10 -17.53 -5.28
CA PRO A 314 17.37 -18.18 -5.53
C PRO A 314 18.54 -17.17 -5.54
N GLY A 315 19.77 -17.71 -5.55
CA GLY A 315 20.97 -16.93 -5.86
C GLY A 315 21.41 -15.95 -4.77
N ALA A 316 22.15 -14.91 -5.19
CA ALA A 316 22.70 -13.89 -4.29
C ALA A 316 21.60 -13.00 -3.69
N PHE A 317 20.59 -12.66 -4.48
CA PHE A 317 19.43 -11.92 -3.99
C PHE A 317 18.70 -12.66 -2.87
N GLY A 318 18.49 -13.98 -3.01
CA GLY A 318 17.92 -14.80 -1.94
C GLY A 318 18.67 -14.73 -0.61
N ARG A 319 20.01 -14.75 -0.65
CA ARG A 319 20.82 -14.61 0.57
C ARG A 319 20.66 -13.23 1.20
N ALA A 320 20.62 -12.18 0.38
CA ALA A 320 20.38 -10.82 0.84
C ALA A 320 18.97 -10.66 1.45
N VAL A 321 17.95 -11.32 0.89
CA VAL A 321 16.59 -11.37 1.46
C VAL A 321 16.60 -11.98 2.86
N VAL A 322 17.30 -13.11 3.05
CA VAL A 322 17.42 -13.75 4.38
C VAL A 322 18.11 -12.83 5.37
N GLU A 323 19.22 -12.21 4.97
CA GLU A 323 19.95 -11.25 5.81
C GLU A 323 19.12 -10.01 6.17
N ALA A 324 18.46 -9.40 5.18
CA ALA A 324 17.59 -8.26 5.37
C ALA A 324 16.42 -8.58 6.30
N ARG A 325 15.86 -9.78 6.20
CA ARG A 325 14.79 -10.23 7.09
C ARG A 325 15.27 -10.37 8.54
N GLU A 326 16.48 -10.87 8.74
CA GLU A 326 17.14 -10.97 10.05
C GLU A 326 17.44 -9.59 10.67
N GLN A 327 17.81 -8.59 9.85
CA GLN A 327 17.98 -7.20 10.28
C GLN A 327 16.64 -6.56 10.66
N ALA A 328 15.64 -6.67 9.77
CA ALA A 328 14.32 -6.05 9.94
C ALA A 328 13.52 -6.64 11.11
N ARG A 329 13.60 -7.96 11.36
CA ARG A 329 12.85 -8.60 12.46
C ARG A 329 13.25 -8.08 13.84
N TRP A 330 14.45 -7.53 13.95
CA TRP A 330 14.98 -6.90 15.17
C TRP A 330 14.98 -5.38 15.13
N GLY A 331 14.38 -4.77 14.10
CA GLY A 331 14.14 -3.34 14.01
C GLY A 331 15.14 -2.55 13.17
N ASP A 332 16.16 -3.18 12.59
CA ASP A 332 17.06 -2.51 11.66
C ASP A 332 16.50 -2.55 10.22
N THR A 333 15.39 -1.84 10.03
CA THR A 333 14.69 -1.78 8.74
C THR A 333 15.44 -1.00 7.68
N GLU A 334 16.40 -0.15 8.08
CA GLU A 334 17.21 0.62 7.15
C GLU A 334 18.37 -0.20 6.60
N ALA A 335 19.10 -0.94 7.47
CA ALA A 335 20.07 -1.91 6.98
C ALA A 335 19.38 -2.96 6.10
N ALA A 336 18.20 -3.45 6.51
CA ALA A 336 17.42 -4.39 5.71
C ALA A 336 17.13 -3.86 4.30
N TRP A 337 16.70 -2.60 4.21
CA TRP A 337 16.47 -1.95 2.93
C TRP A 337 17.74 -1.84 2.08
N ARG A 338 18.86 -1.40 2.66
CA ARG A 338 20.14 -1.29 1.94
C ARG A 338 20.62 -2.64 1.42
N THR A 339 20.54 -3.68 2.26
CA THR A 339 20.87 -5.07 1.89
C THR A 339 20.05 -5.53 0.70
N ILE A 340 18.74 -5.27 0.67
CA ILE A 340 17.89 -5.58 -0.49
C ILE A 340 18.32 -4.73 -1.69
N ALA A 341 18.39 -3.41 -1.55
CA ALA A 341 18.69 -2.48 -2.63
C ALA A 341 20.02 -2.80 -3.33
N ASP A 342 21.06 -3.17 -2.59
CA ASP A 342 22.38 -3.53 -3.12
C ASP A 342 22.36 -4.88 -3.86
N ALA A 343 21.43 -5.77 -3.51
CA ALA A 343 21.31 -7.10 -4.10
C ALA A 343 20.33 -7.17 -5.29
N VAL A 344 19.44 -6.18 -5.46
CA VAL A 344 18.40 -6.17 -6.50
C VAL A 344 18.98 -6.31 -7.91
N ALA A 345 20.17 -5.75 -8.17
CA ALA A 345 20.83 -5.90 -9.48
C ALA A 345 21.20 -7.36 -9.80
N GLN A 346 21.26 -8.25 -8.81
CA GLN A 346 21.57 -9.67 -8.97
C GLN A 346 20.31 -10.56 -8.91
N TRP A 347 19.12 -9.97 -8.82
CA TRP A 347 17.87 -10.70 -8.90
C TRP A 347 17.56 -11.07 -10.35
N GLU A 348 17.10 -12.30 -10.55
CA GLU A 348 16.73 -12.86 -11.84
C GLU A 348 15.26 -13.32 -11.82
N PRO A 349 14.49 -13.05 -12.88
CA PRO A 349 13.11 -13.52 -13.00
C PRO A 349 13.06 -15.04 -13.25
N TYR A 350 12.01 -15.71 -12.76
CA TYR A 350 11.78 -17.13 -13.03
C TYR A 350 11.38 -17.41 -14.49
N SER A 351 10.71 -16.45 -15.14
CA SER A 351 10.23 -16.57 -16.52
C SER A 351 10.11 -15.20 -17.20
N SER A 352 9.75 -15.21 -18.49
CA SER A 352 9.45 -13.98 -19.25
C SER A 352 8.18 -13.25 -18.78
N GLU A 353 7.46 -13.78 -17.80
CA GLU A 353 6.26 -13.17 -17.24
C GLU A 353 6.55 -12.35 -15.97
N GLN A 354 7.81 -12.18 -15.60
CA GLN A 354 8.20 -11.50 -14.35
C GLN A 354 9.15 -10.33 -14.59
N ILE A 355 8.90 -9.23 -13.88
CA ILE A 355 9.72 -8.01 -13.89
C ILE A 355 10.10 -7.52 -12.48
N ALA A 356 9.46 -8.04 -11.43
CA ALA A 356 9.79 -7.69 -10.05
C ALA A 356 9.65 -8.88 -9.06
N PRO A 357 10.40 -8.87 -7.94
CA PRO A 357 10.24 -9.81 -6.82
C PRO A 357 9.02 -9.44 -5.96
N VAL A 358 7.82 -9.54 -6.52
CA VAL A 358 6.58 -9.09 -5.87
C VAL A 358 6.24 -9.90 -4.60
N GLY A 359 6.74 -11.12 -4.47
CA GLY A 359 6.57 -11.97 -3.28
C GLY A 359 7.13 -11.35 -1.99
N LEU A 360 8.05 -10.38 -2.10
CA LEU A 360 8.47 -9.55 -0.95
C LEU A 360 7.29 -8.89 -0.24
N MET A 361 6.24 -8.53 -0.98
CA MET A 361 5.05 -7.85 -0.46
C MET A 361 4.12 -8.75 0.37
N ALA A 362 4.40 -10.06 0.39
CA ALA A 362 3.71 -11.04 1.23
C ALA A 362 4.48 -11.36 2.54
N ASP A 363 5.79 -11.11 2.61
CA ASP A 363 6.56 -11.35 3.83
C ASP A 363 6.16 -10.32 4.90
N PRO A 364 5.69 -10.73 6.08
CA PRO A 364 5.20 -9.80 7.09
C PRO A 364 6.28 -8.87 7.65
N ILE A 365 7.55 -9.26 7.59
CA ILE A 365 8.68 -8.48 8.10
C ILE A 365 9.23 -7.56 7.00
N LEU A 366 9.36 -8.05 5.77
CA LEU A 366 9.95 -7.29 4.67
C LEU A 366 8.94 -6.40 3.94
N ALA A 367 7.68 -6.80 3.78
CA ALA A 367 6.69 -6.00 3.06
C ALA A 367 6.57 -4.55 3.60
N PRO A 368 6.57 -4.30 4.93
CA PRO A 368 6.59 -2.93 5.44
C PRO A 368 7.88 -2.15 5.15
N VAL A 369 9.01 -2.84 4.94
CA VAL A 369 10.30 -2.21 4.59
C VAL A 369 10.27 -1.69 3.16
N ILE A 370 9.50 -2.33 2.26
CA ILE A 370 9.32 -1.94 0.87
C ILE A 370 8.19 -0.92 0.75
N THR A 371 8.50 0.35 1.03
CA THR A 371 7.57 1.47 0.79
C THR A 371 7.35 1.68 -0.72
N PRO A 372 6.30 2.40 -1.15
CA PRO A 372 6.08 2.74 -2.56
C PRO A 372 7.31 3.32 -3.28
N GLU A 373 8.07 4.18 -2.61
CA GLU A 373 9.28 4.81 -3.16
C GLU A 373 10.44 3.82 -3.26
N ARG A 374 10.55 2.91 -2.28
CA ARG A 374 11.53 1.81 -2.30
C ARG A 374 11.18 0.77 -3.37
N GLY A 375 9.90 0.47 -3.56
CA GLY A 375 9.41 -0.36 -4.65
C GLY A 375 9.70 0.25 -6.02
N ARG A 376 9.48 1.56 -6.19
CA ARG A 376 9.94 2.30 -7.39
C ARG A 376 11.45 2.17 -7.59
N ARG A 377 12.25 2.30 -6.53
CA ARG A 377 13.72 2.12 -6.63
C ARG A 377 14.10 0.68 -7.02
N ILE A 378 13.39 -0.33 -6.54
CA ILE A 378 13.56 -1.71 -7.02
C ILE A 378 13.29 -1.79 -8.52
N LEU A 379 12.18 -1.23 -9.01
CA LEU A 379 11.82 -1.26 -10.43
C LEU A 379 12.81 -0.48 -11.32
N ASN A 380 13.31 0.67 -10.86
CA ASN A 380 14.29 1.50 -11.57
C ASN A 380 15.74 0.99 -11.50
N THR A 381 15.99 -0.15 -10.85
CA THR A 381 17.34 -0.73 -10.80
C THR A 381 17.56 -1.66 -11.99
N ALA A 382 18.65 -1.52 -12.72
CA ALA A 382 18.96 -2.46 -13.81
C ALA A 382 19.30 -3.86 -13.27
N ARG A 383 18.78 -4.92 -13.90
CA ARG A 383 19.07 -6.33 -13.57
C ARG A 383 20.28 -6.84 -14.37
N GLY A 384 21.14 -7.59 -13.69
CA GLY A 384 22.36 -8.21 -14.24
C GLY A 384 22.00 -9.29 -15.25
N GLY A 385 21.93 -8.92 -16.53
CA GLY A 385 21.53 -9.82 -17.62
C GLY A 385 20.77 -9.12 -18.75
N ALA A 386 20.30 -7.88 -18.54
CA ALA A 386 19.65 -7.11 -19.59
C ALA A 386 20.65 -6.77 -20.74
N PRO A 387 20.31 -7.05 -22.01
CA PRO A 387 21.17 -6.69 -23.14
C PRO A 387 21.26 -5.16 -23.24
N GLY A 388 22.38 -4.60 -22.80
CA GLY A 388 22.62 -3.16 -22.81
C GLY A 388 23.65 -2.70 -21.78
N ALA A 389 23.77 -3.40 -20.64
CA ALA A 389 24.72 -3.04 -19.59
C ALA A 389 26.18 -3.46 -19.88
N GLY A 390 26.39 -4.31 -20.89
CA GLY A 390 27.68 -4.93 -21.19
C GLY A 390 28.38 -4.42 -22.45
N ARG A 391 28.37 -3.11 -22.76
CA ARG A 391 29.23 -2.57 -23.85
C ARG A 391 29.52 -1.07 -23.88
N ALA A 392 29.31 -0.33 -22.79
CA ALA A 392 29.65 1.10 -22.70
C ALA A 392 30.75 1.42 -21.67
N ALA A 393 31.33 0.44 -20.98
CA ALA A 393 32.35 0.66 -19.95
C ALA A 393 33.80 0.29 -20.36
N ALA A 394 34.05 -0.03 -21.63
CA ALA A 394 35.37 -0.48 -22.07
C ALA A 394 35.78 0.03 -23.48
N SER A 395 35.74 1.35 -23.69
CA SER A 395 36.65 2.07 -24.61
C SER A 395 36.23 3.54 -24.71
N GLY A 396 36.96 4.44 -24.06
CA GLY A 396 36.69 5.87 -24.15
C GLY A 396 37.49 6.68 -23.15
N SER A 397 38.79 6.78 -23.38
CA SER A 397 39.61 7.83 -22.77
C SER A 397 39.13 9.21 -23.23
N GLY A 398 38.66 10.05 -22.33
CA GLY A 398 38.57 11.50 -22.58
C GLY A 398 37.30 12.20 -22.07
N SER A 399 37.51 13.09 -21.10
CA SER A 399 36.63 14.19 -20.66
C SER A 399 35.43 13.82 -19.79
N GLY A 400 35.50 14.27 -18.53
CA GLY A 400 34.51 13.99 -17.50
C GLY A 400 33.18 14.70 -17.72
N VAL A 401 32.11 13.93 -17.52
CA VAL A 401 30.82 14.40 -17.06
C VAL A 401 30.42 13.46 -15.91
N ALA A 402 30.21 14.03 -14.73
CA ALA A 402 29.82 13.32 -13.52
C ALA A 402 28.44 12.66 -13.68
N PRO A 403 28.13 11.57 -12.95
CA PRO A 403 26.80 10.99 -12.96
C PRO A 403 25.79 12.01 -12.44
N VAL A 404 24.74 12.24 -13.23
CA VAL A 404 23.59 13.06 -12.85
C VAL A 404 22.90 12.37 -11.68
N ARG A 405 23.10 12.94 -10.48
CA ARG A 405 22.27 12.69 -9.31
C ARG A 405 20.93 13.37 -9.55
N ASP A 406 20.02 12.71 -10.25
CA ASP A 406 18.65 13.17 -10.26
C ASP A 406 17.99 12.76 -8.93
N SER A 407 17.78 13.77 -8.10
CA SER A 407 17.23 13.64 -6.74
C SER A 407 15.82 14.21 -6.80
N GLY A 408 14.87 13.44 -7.33
CA GLY A 408 13.48 13.58 -6.92
C GLY A 408 13.39 13.48 -5.40
N PRO A 409 12.34 14.00 -4.74
CA PRO A 409 12.25 14.03 -3.28
C PRO A 409 12.31 12.60 -2.73
N VAL A 410 13.51 12.18 -2.36
CA VAL A 410 13.76 11.00 -1.55
C VAL A 410 12.96 11.24 -0.27
N PRO A 411 12.15 10.30 0.22
CA PRO A 411 11.71 10.35 1.61
C PRO A 411 12.98 10.51 2.42
N VAL A 412 13.15 11.71 2.98
CA VAL A 412 14.35 12.13 3.70
C VAL A 412 14.72 10.97 4.61
N GLU A 413 15.96 10.48 4.51
CA GLU A 413 16.54 9.56 5.48
C GLU A 413 16.04 10.02 6.85
N GLU A 414 15.11 9.30 7.49
CA GLU A 414 14.74 9.68 8.84
C GLU A 414 16.02 9.43 9.65
N PRO A 415 16.73 10.49 10.10
CA PRO A 415 17.96 10.29 10.85
C PRO A 415 17.64 9.37 12.02
N ALA A 416 18.57 8.49 12.38
CA ALA A 416 18.40 7.57 13.51
C ALA A 416 17.85 8.35 14.71
N ALA A 417 16.55 8.21 14.94
CA ALA A 417 15.87 9.10 15.85
C ALA A 417 16.32 8.73 17.26
N GLY A 418 16.65 9.75 18.07
CA GLY A 418 16.85 9.59 19.49
C GLY A 418 15.59 9.05 20.17
N LEU A 419 15.42 9.30 21.47
CA LEU A 419 14.18 8.90 22.13
C LEU A 419 13.09 9.98 22.05
N GLY A 420 13.45 11.24 21.74
CA GLY A 420 12.52 12.38 21.77
C GLY A 420 11.26 12.23 20.89
N TRP A 421 11.32 11.51 19.78
CA TRP A 421 10.15 11.30 18.91
C TRP A 421 8.99 10.54 19.59
N LEU A 422 9.25 9.85 20.71
CA LEU A 422 8.20 9.21 21.50
C LEU A 422 7.21 10.21 22.10
N ALA A 423 7.69 11.42 22.40
CA ALA A 423 6.88 12.49 22.97
C ALA A 423 6.41 13.52 21.92
N GLY A 424 7.05 13.58 20.74
CA GLY A 424 6.71 14.52 19.66
C GLY A 424 5.61 14.05 18.69
N GLY A 425 5.00 15.00 17.97
CA GLY A 425 4.02 14.72 16.90
C GLY A 425 2.73 14.06 17.38
N GLU A 426 2.08 13.27 16.51
CA GLU A 426 0.82 12.54 16.80
C GLU A 426 0.90 11.57 18.00
N ARG A 427 2.12 11.22 18.48
CA ARG A 427 2.31 10.34 19.65
C ARG A 427 2.37 11.07 20.99
N GLY A 428 2.45 12.41 21.00
CA GLY A 428 2.51 13.21 22.23
C GLY A 428 1.30 13.07 23.15
N GLU A 429 0.29 12.30 22.74
CA GLU A 429 -0.93 12.03 23.49
C GLU A 429 -1.00 10.59 24.05
N HIS A 430 -0.09 9.68 23.66
CA HIS A 430 -0.15 8.27 24.05
C HIS A 430 0.83 7.91 25.18
N SER A 431 0.32 7.17 26.17
CA SER A 431 1.16 6.53 27.19
C SER A 431 2.03 5.42 26.58
N TYR A 432 3.26 5.28 27.06
CA TYR A 432 4.19 4.25 26.63
C TYR A 432 5.09 3.74 27.76
N ARG A 433 5.65 2.54 27.56
CA ARG A 433 6.70 1.97 28.40
C ARG A 433 7.84 1.44 27.55
N LEU A 434 9.07 1.79 27.92
CA LEU A 434 10.29 1.36 27.23
C LEU A 434 11.25 0.74 28.24
N VAL A 435 11.82 -0.41 27.90
CA VAL A 435 12.90 -1.06 28.65
C VAL A 435 14.07 -1.26 27.71
N LEU A 436 15.26 -0.87 28.13
CA LEU A 436 16.51 -1.06 27.39
C LEU A 436 17.46 -1.89 28.25
N VAL A 437 18.10 -2.91 27.67
CA VAL A 437 19.09 -3.75 28.38
C VAL A 437 20.32 -3.92 27.51
N GLN A 438 21.49 -3.64 28.09
CA GLN A 438 22.75 -3.65 27.35
C GLN A 438 23.28 -5.08 27.16
N GLY A 439 23.81 -5.38 25.98
CA GLY A 439 24.59 -6.61 25.74
C GLY A 439 23.80 -7.92 25.82
N VAL A 440 22.47 -7.87 25.75
CA VAL A 440 21.60 -9.04 25.67
C VAL A 440 20.87 -9.05 24.33
N THR A 441 20.46 -10.23 23.85
CA THR A 441 19.63 -10.33 22.64
C THR A 441 18.16 -9.99 22.95
N PRO A 442 17.34 -9.65 21.94
CA PRO A 442 15.92 -9.37 22.15
C PRO A 442 15.15 -10.54 22.75
N GLU A 443 15.54 -11.78 22.46
CA GLU A 443 14.96 -12.99 23.04
C GLU A 443 15.29 -13.12 24.53
N VAL A 444 16.56 -12.91 24.91
CA VAL A 444 16.96 -12.91 26.32
C VAL A 444 16.25 -11.78 27.08
N LEU A 445 16.05 -10.62 26.46
CA LEU A 445 15.23 -9.55 27.05
C LEU A 445 13.77 -10.00 27.25
N ALA A 446 13.18 -10.67 26.26
CA ALA A 446 11.82 -11.19 26.36
C ALA A 446 11.64 -12.19 27.52
N GLU A 447 12.61 -13.08 27.71
CA GLU A 447 12.64 -14.01 28.85
C GLU A 447 12.73 -13.26 30.19
N ARG A 448 13.61 -12.25 30.28
CA ARG A 448 13.79 -11.42 31.49
C ARG A 448 12.54 -10.61 31.86
N LEU A 449 11.67 -10.31 30.90
CA LEU A 449 10.38 -9.65 31.14
C LEU A 449 9.31 -10.58 31.70
N GLY A 450 9.63 -11.87 31.91
CA GLY A 450 8.70 -12.87 32.41
C GLY A 450 7.87 -13.53 31.31
N GLY A 451 8.32 -13.46 30.05
CA GLY A 451 7.70 -14.18 28.94
C GLY A 451 7.86 -15.69 29.10
N SER A 452 6.79 -16.38 29.47
CA SER A 452 6.76 -17.84 29.56
C SER A 452 6.31 -18.44 28.22
N GLY A 453 7.16 -18.42 27.19
CA GLY A 453 6.84 -19.02 25.89
C GLY A 453 7.64 -18.42 24.72
N PRO A 454 7.51 -19.01 23.51
CA PRO A 454 8.12 -18.46 22.32
C PRO A 454 7.56 -17.06 22.02
N LEU A 455 8.36 -16.25 21.33
CA LEU A 455 7.91 -14.95 20.83
C LEU A 455 6.66 -15.11 19.96
N LEU A 456 5.74 -14.16 20.09
CA LEU A 456 4.59 -14.04 19.20
C LEU A 456 5.06 -13.67 17.79
N ALA A 457 4.20 -13.98 16.82
CA ALA A 457 4.40 -13.59 15.43
C ALA A 457 4.62 -12.07 15.30
N PRO A 458 5.34 -11.58 14.28
CA PRO A 458 5.62 -10.16 14.10
C PRO A 458 4.34 -9.32 14.07
N CYS A 459 4.25 -8.35 14.98
CA CYS A 459 3.10 -7.48 15.17
C CYS A 459 3.43 -6.03 14.81
N GLY A 460 2.55 -5.42 14.03
CA GLY A 460 2.45 -3.97 13.87
C GLY A 460 1.48 -3.37 14.90
N GLU A 461 1.26 -2.06 14.82
CA GLU A 461 0.44 -1.33 15.80
C GLU A 461 -1.03 -1.78 15.82
N GLN A 462 -1.60 -2.11 14.65
CA GLN A 462 -2.98 -2.59 14.52
C GLN A 462 -3.19 -3.98 15.14
N ASP A 463 -2.23 -4.90 15.00
CA ASP A 463 -2.37 -6.26 15.54
C ASP A 463 -2.32 -6.26 17.07
N LEU A 464 -1.50 -5.38 17.66
CA LEU A 464 -1.42 -5.21 19.10
C LEU A 464 -2.76 -4.81 19.71
N TRP A 465 -3.55 -3.99 19.01
CA TRP A 465 -4.88 -3.59 19.47
C TRP A 465 -5.82 -4.80 19.54
N GLY A 466 -5.85 -5.64 18.50
CA GLY A 466 -6.65 -6.87 18.49
C GLY A 466 -6.21 -7.88 19.57
N LEU A 467 -4.90 -8.00 19.81
CA LEU A 467 -4.33 -8.90 20.82
C LEU A 467 -4.54 -8.42 22.27
N ALA A 468 -4.59 -7.11 22.48
CA ALA A 468 -4.86 -6.49 23.78
C ALA A 468 -6.35 -6.55 24.16
N HIS A 469 -7.25 -6.53 23.18
CA HIS A 469 -8.70 -6.44 23.38
C HIS A 469 -9.49 -7.70 22.95
N GLY A 470 -8.84 -8.87 22.90
CA GLY A 470 -9.39 -10.13 22.35
C GLY A 470 -10.79 -10.57 22.84
N LEU A 471 -11.35 -11.55 22.10
CA LEU A 471 -12.73 -12.06 22.09
C LEU A 471 -13.52 -12.06 23.43
N PRO A 472 -14.85 -11.88 23.39
CA PRO A 472 -15.71 -11.84 24.58
C PRO A 472 -15.49 -13.04 25.50
N GLY A 473 -15.20 -12.79 26.79
CA GLY A 473 -15.01 -13.83 27.81
C GLY A 473 -13.57 -14.13 28.21
N GLN A 474 -12.57 -13.51 27.55
CA GLN A 474 -11.15 -13.62 27.91
C GLN A 474 -10.62 -12.35 28.60
N GLN A 475 -11.48 -11.52 29.21
CA GLN A 475 -11.07 -10.30 29.90
C GLN A 475 -10.69 -10.63 31.36
N GLY A 476 -9.38 -10.56 31.67
CA GLY A 476 -8.88 -10.68 33.05
C GLY A 476 -7.51 -11.33 33.26
N ALA A 477 -6.83 -11.81 32.20
CA ALA A 477 -5.61 -12.63 32.35
C ALA A 477 -4.41 -12.21 31.47
N TRP A 478 -4.39 -10.99 30.92
CA TRP A 478 -3.37 -10.60 29.94
C TRP A 478 -2.37 -9.61 30.55
N GLY A 479 -1.14 -10.08 30.77
CA GLY A 479 -0.01 -9.24 31.13
C GLY A 479 0.41 -8.29 29.98
N PRO A 480 1.36 -7.37 30.23
CA PRO A 480 1.80 -6.39 29.25
C PRO A 480 2.35 -6.99 27.97
N LEU A 481 2.16 -6.28 26.85
CA LEU A 481 2.52 -6.76 25.52
C LEU A 481 3.63 -5.88 24.94
N PHE A 482 4.86 -6.41 24.97
CA PHE A 482 6.03 -5.70 24.48
C PHE A 482 6.41 -6.16 23.08
N ARG A 483 6.68 -5.23 22.18
CA ARG A 483 7.49 -5.50 20.99
C ARG A 483 8.96 -5.42 21.35
N VAL A 484 9.75 -6.40 20.92
CA VAL A 484 11.17 -6.50 21.26
C VAL A 484 12.06 -6.36 20.03
N GLY A 485 13.24 -5.77 20.20
CA GLY A 485 14.20 -5.57 19.11
C GLY A 485 15.56 -5.07 19.62
N SER A 486 16.43 -4.70 18.69
CA SER A 486 17.77 -4.18 18.95
C SER A 486 17.84 -2.67 18.66
N CYS A 487 18.74 -1.98 19.36
CA CYS A 487 18.91 -0.52 19.30
C CYS A 487 20.34 -0.07 19.64
N GLY A 488 20.68 1.16 19.25
CA GLY A 488 21.95 1.83 19.58
C GLY A 488 22.88 2.06 18.39
N ARG A 489 23.86 2.98 18.57
CA ARG A 489 24.76 3.49 17.51
C ARG A 489 25.68 2.46 16.82
N GLY A 490 25.71 1.21 17.29
CA GLY A 490 26.54 0.13 16.73
C GLY A 490 25.80 -0.86 15.82
N ALA A 491 24.49 -0.69 15.59
CA ALA A 491 23.72 -1.63 14.76
C ALA A 491 23.97 -1.46 13.24
N GLY A 492 24.60 -0.37 12.80
CA GLY A 492 24.65 -0.01 11.37
C GLY A 492 25.90 0.72 10.86
N SER A 493 27.12 0.38 11.32
CA SER A 493 28.36 0.87 10.67
C SER A 493 29.31 -0.27 10.33
N GLY A 494 29.00 -0.98 9.24
CA GLY A 494 29.99 -1.76 8.51
C GLY A 494 30.89 -0.84 7.70
N ALA A 495 31.92 -0.26 8.35
CA ALA A 495 33.09 0.30 7.68
C ALA A 495 34.16 0.62 8.73
N ASP A 496 35.00 -0.37 9.03
CA ASP A 496 36.42 -0.11 9.31
C ASP A 496 37.22 -1.27 8.73
N GLY A 497 37.82 -1.02 7.57
CA GLY A 497 38.77 -1.93 6.93
C GLY A 497 40.06 -1.92 7.72
N GLY A 498 40.33 -3.02 8.43
CA GLY A 498 41.63 -3.34 9.01
C GLY A 498 42.02 -4.76 8.62
N SER A 499 42.97 -4.89 7.70
CA SER A 499 43.48 -6.17 7.22
C SER A 499 44.28 -6.92 8.30
N GLY A 500 44.05 -8.24 8.38
CA GLY A 500 45.08 -9.24 8.64
C GLY A 500 45.33 -9.66 10.09
N GLY A 501 45.17 -10.95 10.38
CA GLY A 501 45.73 -11.60 11.56
C GLY A 501 44.98 -12.85 12.00
N ASP A 502 45.61 -14.01 11.79
CA ASP A 502 45.13 -15.36 12.04
C ASP A 502 44.72 -15.68 13.49
N GLY A 503 43.76 -16.62 13.62
CA GLY A 503 43.83 -17.78 14.52
C GLY A 503 43.61 -17.57 16.02
N GLY A 504 42.51 -18.13 16.55
CA GLY A 504 42.40 -18.51 17.95
C GLY A 504 40.99 -18.49 18.50
N GLY A 505 40.41 -19.66 18.78
CA GLY A 505 39.21 -19.78 19.60
C GLY A 505 39.49 -19.46 21.07
N GLY A 506 38.51 -18.89 21.76
CA GLY A 506 38.53 -18.74 23.21
C GLY A 506 37.84 -17.48 23.73
N ASP A 507 36.64 -17.70 24.29
CA ASP A 507 36.02 -17.03 25.45
C ASP A 507 35.66 -15.53 25.42
N GLY A 508 34.58 -15.23 26.15
CA GLY A 508 33.84 -13.98 26.11
C GLY A 508 34.51 -12.77 26.78
N GLY A 509 33.99 -11.58 26.43
CA GLY A 509 34.11 -10.39 27.27
C GLY A 509 34.38 -9.06 26.53
N SER A 510 33.30 -8.40 26.13
CA SER A 510 33.12 -6.92 26.07
C SER A 510 33.97 -6.06 25.12
N GLY A 511 33.33 -5.06 24.49
CA GLY A 511 34.08 -4.04 23.76
C GLY A 511 33.37 -2.90 23.06
N ARG A 512 32.03 -2.93 22.85
CA ARG A 512 31.11 -1.78 22.54
C ARG A 512 29.70 -2.33 22.26
N GLY A 513 29.06 -2.88 23.31
CA GLY A 513 27.87 -3.72 23.20
C GLY A 513 26.58 -2.95 22.86
N GLY A 514 25.85 -3.43 21.86
CA GLY A 514 24.52 -2.93 21.49
C GLY A 514 23.47 -3.12 22.60
N TRP A 515 22.33 -2.48 22.44
CA TRP A 515 21.21 -2.54 23.38
C TRP A 515 20.05 -3.32 22.78
N SER A 516 19.31 -4.07 23.60
CA SER A 516 17.99 -4.58 23.23
C SER A 516 16.91 -3.72 23.88
N PHE A 517 15.79 -3.55 23.19
CA PHE A 517 14.64 -2.81 23.68
C PHE A 517 13.39 -3.69 23.78
N ALA A 518 12.50 -3.31 24.70
CA ALA A 518 11.14 -3.78 24.78
C ALA A 518 10.23 -2.55 24.89
N PHE A 519 9.31 -2.41 23.94
CA PHE A 519 8.44 -1.26 23.80
C PHE A 519 6.98 -1.67 23.87
N GLU A 520 6.23 -1.01 24.74
CA GLU A 520 4.79 -1.18 24.90
C GLU A 520 4.09 0.16 24.69
N LEU A 521 3.04 0.13 23.87
CA LEU A 521 2.15 1.25 23.63
C LEU A 521 0.89 1.05 24.48
N ARG A 522 0.43 2.10 25.17
CA ARG A 522 -0.71 2.04 26.10
C ARG A 522 -0.50 0.99 27.21
N PRO A 523 0.53 1.16 28.05
CA PRO A 523 0.75 0.29 29.20
C PRO A 523 -0.45 0.34 30.16
N GLU A 524 -0.47 -0.59 31.13
CA GLU A 524 -1.35 -0.52 32.29
C GLU A 524 -1.24 0.86 33.00
N THR A 525 -2.24 1.23 33.80
CA THR A 525 -2.20 2.50 34.56
C THR A 525 -1.02 2.52 35.55
N PHE A 526 -0.31 3.65 35.64
CA PHE A 526 0.87 3.76 36.50
C PHE A 526 0.51 3.79 37.99
N GLN A 527 0.98 2.80 38.74
CA GLN A 527 0.75 2.65 40.18
C GLN A 527 2.07 2.70 40.98
N PRO A 528 2.56 3.88 41.37
CA PRO A 528 3.90 4.06 41.94
C PRO A 528 4.14 3.22 43.21
N ASN A 529 3.13 3.07 44.06
CA ASN A 529 3.20 2.33 45.33
C ASN A 529 3.16 0.80 45.16
N ARG A 530 2.98 0.31 43.93
CA ARG A 530 2.81 -1.11 43.61
C ARG A 530 3.77 -1.60 42.54
N LEU A 531 4.77 -0.81 42.17
CA LEU A 531 5.79 -1.23 41.22
C LEU A 531 6.62 -2.38 41.81
N ASN A 532 6.73 -3.46 41.04
CA ASN A 532 7.67 -4.55 41.28
C ASN A 532 9.06 -4.10 40.77
N GLY A 533 10.13 -4.49 41.45
CA GLY A 533 11.52 -4.15 41.09
C GLY A 533 12.05 -4.83 39.82
N LEU A 534 11.20 -4.91 38.78
CA LEU A 534 11.50 -5.56 37.50
C LEU A 534 12.61 -4.84 36.75
N ASP A 535 12.77 -3.52 36.97
CA ASP A 535 13.91 -2.72 36.50
C ASP A 535 15.25 -3.29 36.99
N ALA A 536 15.32 -3.71 38.25
CA ALA A 536 16.48 -4.39 38.81
C ALA A 536 16.63 -5.81 38.23
N GLU A 537 15.54 -6.58 38.13
CA GLU A 537 15.57 -7.96 37.62
C GLU A 537 16.11 -8.07 36.18
N VAL A 538 15.64 -7.21 35.26
CA VAL A 538 16.09 -7.24 33.87
C VAL A 538 17.57 -6.83 33.72
N SER A 539 18.15 -6.17 34.73
CA SER A 539 19.55 -5.72 34.74
C SER A 539 20.56 -6.77 35.24
N ARG A 540 20.16 -7.97 35.70
CA ARG A 540 21.12 -8.96 36.23
C ARG A 540 22.26 -9.24 35.26
N GLY A 541 23.51 -9.09 35.72
CA GLY A 541 24.72 -9.26 34.92
C GLY A 541 25.00 -8.17 33.87
N THR A 542 24.26 -7.06 33.86
CA THR A 542 24.42 -5.97 32.89
C THR A 542 23.79 -4.64 33.38
N ARG A 543 23.52 -3.70 32.48
CA ARG A 543 22.84 -2.43 32.71
C ARG A 543 21.47 -2.41 32.06
N ALA A 544 20.51 -1.77 32.71
CA ALA A 544 19.17 -1.57 32.18
C ALA A 544 18.62 -0.17 32.46
N ILE A 545 17.78 0.30 31.54
CA ILE A 545 16.99 1.52 31.65
C ILE A 545 15.52 1.14 31.53
N SER A 546 14.67 1.74 32.37
CA SER A 546 13.22 1.65 32.20
C SER A 546 12.60 3.04 32.19
N LEU A 547 11.76 3.31 31.20
CA LEU A 547 10.96 4.51 31.05
C LEU A 547 9.47 4.18 31.10
N TRP A 548 8.71 5.07 31.73
CA TRP A 548 7.26 5.04 31.70
C TRP A 548 6.76 6.46 31.53
N SER A 549 5.95 6.70 30.51
CA SER A 549 5.22 7.95 30.31
C SER A 549 3.72 7.64 30.31
N GLU A 550 2.99 8.25 31.22
CA GLU A 550 1.55 8.18 31.33
C GLU A 550 0.96 9.56 31.05
N ARG A 551 0.08 9.65 30.06
CA ARG A 551 -0.62 10.87 29.64
C ARG A 551 -2.13 10.66 29.75
N ARG A 552 -2.85 11.66 30.27
CA ARG A 552 -4.32 11.66 30.32
C ARG A 552 -4.92 11.66 28.92
N HIS A 553 -5.89 10.78 28.66
CA HIS A 553 -6.57 10.71 27.37
C HIS A 553 -7.85 11.57 27.28
N ALA A 554 -8.43 12.02 28.41
CA ALA A 554 -9.60 12.91 28.43
C ALA A 554 -9.65 13.85 29.66
N PRO A 555 -10.25 15.06 29.54
CA PRO A 555 -10.54 15.93 30.67
C PRO A 555 -11.56 15.27 31.62
N GLY A 556 -11.17 15.02 32.87
CA GLY A 556 -12.05 14.47 33.92
C GLY A 556 -11.68 13.08 34.46
N GLU A 557 -10.65 12.41 33.91
CA GLU A 557 -10.12 11.18 34.50
C GLU A 557 -9.41 11.45 35.85
N ALA A 558 -9.57 10.54 36.81
CA ALA A 558 -8.98 10.63 38.16
C ALA A 558 -7.45 10.42 38.21
N PHE A 559 -6.79 10.29 37.06
CA PHE A 559 -5.37 9.94 36.94
C PHE A 559 -4.53 11.16 36.54
N GLN A 560 -3.31 11.25 37.06
CA GLN A 560 -2.38 12.36 36.81
C GLN A 560 -1.30 11.90 35.86
N ASP A 561 -0.86 12.78 34.96
CA ASP A 561 0.28 12.51 34.09
C ASP A 561 1.51 12.16 34.94
N ALA A 562 2.29 11.19 34.47
CA ALA A 562 3.46 10.68 35.18
C ALA A 562 4.59 10.33 34.23
N PHE A 563 5.82 10.68 34.61
CA PHE A 563 7.03 10.27 33.91
C PHE A 563 7.98 9.59 34.89
N ARG A 564 8.44 8.40 34.56
CA ARG A 564 9.38 7.63 35.37
C ARG A 564 10.61 7.25 34.56
N PHE A 565 11.78 7.48 35.15
CA PHE A 565 13.06 6.97 34.69
C PHE A 565 13.71 6.11 35.78
N SER A 566 14.27 4.97 35.40
CA SER A 566 15.06 4.11 36.28
C SER A 566 16.32 3.65 35.55
N TYR A 567 17.44 3.65 36.27
CA TYR A 567 18.69 3.05 35.85
C TYR A 567 19.11 1.98 36.88
N ALA A 568 19.33 0.77 36.39
CA ALA A 568 19.73 -0.38 37.19
C ALA A 568 20.97 -1.04 36.61
N GLU A 569 21.81 -1.57 37.50
CA GLU A 569 23.05 -2.26 37.15
C GLU A 569 23.20 -3.48 38.06
N ASP A 570 23.44 -4.63 37.43
CA ASP A 570 23.65 -5.92 38.07
C ASP A 570 22.63 -6.25 39.17
N GLY A 571 21.35 -6.25 38.82
CA GLY A 571 20.29 -6.64 39.76
C GLY A 571 19.95 -5.57 40.79
N ARG A 572 20.51 -4.35 40.70
CA ARG A 572 20.32 -3.28 41.69
C ARG A 572 19.99 -1.95 41.02
N ARG A 573 18.92 -1.29 41.47
CA ARG A 573 18.59 0.07 41.04
C ARG A 573 19.64 1.05 41.59
N ARG A 574 20.29 1.79 40.69
CA ARG A 574 21.33 2.78 41.01
C ARG A 574 20.77 4.20 41.04
N PHE A 575 19.79 4.48 40.18
CA PHE A 575 19.05 5.73 40.15
C PHE A 575 17.60 5.48 39.77
N GLY A 576 16.68 6.29 40.29
CA GLY A 576 15.32 6.36 39.78
C GLY A 576 14.68 7.69 40.11
N SER A 577 13.96 8.25 39.15
CA SER A 577 13.14 9.45 39.32
C SER A 577 11.71 9.18 38.86
N THR A 578 10.74 9.70 39.60
CA THR A 578 9.32 9.64 39.25
C THR A 578 8.73 11.03 39.44
N ALA A 579 8.30 11.64 38.34
CA ALA A 579 7.60 12.92 38.29
C ALA A 579 6.11 12.66 38.08
N ARG A 580 5.23 13.20 38.93
CA ARG A 580 3.77 12.99 38.86
C ARG A 580 3.02 14.18 39.43
N GLY A 581 1.97 14.64 38.74
CA GLY A 581 1.05 15.65 39.26
C GLY A 581 1.72 16.95 39.74
N GLY A 582 2.83 17.35 39.11
CA GLY A 582 3.59 18.55 39.47
C GLY A 582 4.61 18.36 40.62
N GLY A 583 4.70 17.16 41.21
CA GLY A 583 5.75 16.77 42.17
C GLY A 583 6.76 15.80 41.55
N ALA A 584 7.92 15.64 42.19
CA ALA A 584 8.91 14.65 41.78
C ALA A 584 9.66 14.05 42.97
N GLU A 585 9.98 12.76 42.88
CA GLU A 585 10.79 12.02 43.83
C GLU A 585 11.95 11.35 43.10
N SER A 586 13.18 11.50 43.62
CA SER A 586 14.37 10.88 43.05
C SER A 586 15.15 10.13 44.13
N THR A 587 15.76 9.01 43.76
CA THR A 587 16.59 8.17 44.65
C THR A 587 17.87 7.74 43.95
N GLY A 588 18.96 7.63 44.71
CA GLY A 588 20.25 7.16 44.20
C GLY A 588 21.08 8.26 43.50
N THR A 589 22.07 7.84 42.70
CA THR A 589 23.01 8.75 42.02
C THR A 589 22.78 8.68 40.51
N PRO A 590 22.53 9.81 39.84
CA PRO A 590 22.27 9.81 38.40
C PRO A 590 23.48 9.27 37.61
N PRO A 591 23.25 8.59 36.47
CA PRO A 591 24.30 8.20 35.54
C PRO A 591 25.14 9.38 35.07
N GLU A 592 26.40 9.12 34.69
CA GLU A 592 27.27 10.14 34.12
C GLU A 592 26.66 10.77 32.86
N GLY A 593 26.78 12.09 32.72
CA GLY A 593 26.21 12.84 31.60
C GLY A 593 24.70 13.15 31.70
N LEU A 594 24.02 12.67 32.74
CA LEU A 594 22.59 12.87 32.91
C LEU A 594 22.27 13.88 34.02
N ASP A 595 21.62 14.99 33.69
CA ASP A 595 21.15 15.97 34.68
C ASP A 595 19.86 15.48 35.37
N PRO A 596 19.87 15.21 36.69
CA PRO A 596 18.67 14.78 37.41
C PRO A 596 17.53 15.81 37.39
N ALA A 597 17.83 17.10 37.17
CA ALA A 597 16.82 18.16 37.10
C ALA A 597 15.83 17.98 35.93
N LEU A 598 16.25 17.26 34.87
CA LEU A 598 15.40 16.95 33.71
C LEU A 598 14.26 15.99 34.04
N PHE A 599 14.34 15.25 35.16
CA PHE A 599 13.35 14.25 35.57
C PHE A 599 12.52 14.69 36.78
N GLY A 600 12.51 16.00 37.04
CA GLY A 600 11.85 16.63 38.17
C GLY A 600 10.54 17.33 37.80
N THR A 601 10.17 18.35 38.58
CA THR A 601 8.97 19.16 38.33
C THR A 601 9.03 19.97 37.03
N ALA A 602 10.23 20.17 36.47
CA ALA A 602 10.45 20.82 35.17
C ALA A 602 9.84 20.07 33.98
N LEU A 603 9.44 18.80 34.17
CA LEU A 603 8.67 18.03 33.18
C LEU A 603 7.22 18.50 33.04
N PHE A 604 6.73 19.33 33.96
CA PHE A 604 5.36 19.83 33.93
C PHE A 604 5.31 21.30 33.53
N GLY A 605 4.43 21.61 32.60
CA GLY A 605 4.19 22.99 32.17
C GLY A 605 3.32 23.76 33.17
N SER A 606 3.59 25.05 33.33
CA SER A 606 2.61 26.00 33.89
C SER A 606 1.56 26.22 32.81
N GLY A 607 0.42 25.50 32.86
CA GLY A 607 -0.63 25.61 31.85
C GLY A 607 -1.10 27.07 31.63
N PRO A 608 -1.77 27.38 30.48
CA PRO A 608 -2.26 28.73 30.23
C PRO A 608 -3.18 29.19 31.37
N HIS A 609 -2.91 30.39 31.90
CA HIS A 609 -3.75 31.04 32.90
C HIS A 609 -5.18 31.18 32.36
N GLY A 610 -6.10 30.29 32.75
CA GLY A 610 -7.49 30.37 32.32
C GLY A 610 -8.35 29.11 32.48
N LEU A 611 -7.79 27.94 32.76
CA LEU A 611 -8.60 26.75 33.09
C LEU A 611 -8.87 26.68 34.60
N ALA A 612 -10.12 26.41 34.95
CA ALA A 612 -10.64 26.44 36.32
C ALA A 612 -9.79 25.64 37.31
N ASP A 613 -9.73 26.14 38.56
CA ASP A 613 -9.10 25.48 39.72
C ASP A 613 -9.53 23.99 39.78
N GLY A 614 -8.60 23.10 39.42
CA GLY A 614 -8.85 21.65 39.37
C GLY A 614 -8.11 20.88 38.28
N ALA A 615 -7.59 21.55 37.24
CA ALA A 615 -6.77 20.90 36.22
C ALA A 615 -5.34 20.66 36.75
N GLY A 616 -5.03 19.42 37.15
CA GLY A 616 -3.68 19.03 37.60
C GLY A 616 -2.59 19.28 36.55
N ALA A 617 -1.34 19.40 36.99
CA ALA A 617 -0.18 19.67 36.12
C ALA A 617 -0.04 18.63 34.99
N HIS A 618 0.22 19.11 33.77
CA HIS A 618 0.34 18.29 32.56
C HIS A 618 1.80 18.11 32.15
N LEU A 619 2.15 16.93 31.62
CA LEU A 619 3.49 16.69 31.08
C LEU A 619 3.75 17.58 29.86
N ASP A 620 4.71 18.49 30.00
CA ASP A 620 5.16 19.38 28.94
C ASP A 620 5.88 18.57 27.86
N GLN A 621 5.43 18.73 26.62
CA GLN A 621 5.93 17.94 25.49
C GLN A 621 7.41 18.22 25.23
N GLU A 622 7.83 19.49 25.24
CA GLU A 622 9.21 19.86 24.97
C GLU A 622 10.15 19.43 26.09
N ALA A 623 9.70 19.50 27.36
CA ALA A 623 10.46 19.01 28.49
C ALA A 623 10.65 17.49 28.45
N GLU A 624 9.62 16.73 28.08
CA GLU A 624 9.76 15.28 27.89
C GLU A 624 10.74 14.96 26.75
N ILE A 625 10.66 15.66 25.61
CA ILE A 625 11.60 15.51 24.49
C ILE A 625 13.04 15.75 24.96
N ARG A 626 13.31 16.84 25.67
CA ARG A 626 14.65 17.15 26.20
C ARG A 626 15.17 16.08 27.15
N ALA A 627 14.32 15.55 28.02
CA ALA A 627 14.69 14.48 28.96
C ALA A 627 15.03 13.18 28.21
N LEU A 628 14.22 12.83 27.20
CA LEU A 628 14.43 11.65 26.36
C LEU A 628 15.71 11.76 25.51
N ASP A 629 16.00 12.93 24.94
CA ASP A 629 17.22 13.16 24.17
C ASP A 629 18.48 13.10 25.05
N ALA A 630 18.43 13.62 26.28
CA ALA A 630 19.51 13.49 27.25
C ALA A 630 19.77 12.01 27.61
N ILE A 631 18.72 11.19 27.74
CA ILE A 631 18.88 9.73 27.93
C ILE A 631 19.52 9.10 26.69
N ALA A 632 19.04 9.44 25.50
CA ALA A 632 19.57 8.92 24.24
C ALA A 632 21.07 9.21 24.09
N GLU A 633 21.49 10.43 24.42
CA GLU A 633 22.88 10.87 24.39
C GLU A 633 23.74 10.16 25.44
N ALA A 634 23.32 10.17 26.70
CA ALA A 634 24.09 9.59 27.81
C ALA A 634 24.37 8.08 27.63
N PHE A 635 23.45 7.35 26.99
CA PHE A 635 23.56 5.91 26.81
C PHE A 635 23.89 5.48 25.37
N GLY A 636 23.94 6.41 24.42
CA GLY A 636 24.19 6.13 23.00
C GLY A 636 23.11 5.26 22.34
N VAL A 637 21.85 5.44 22.76
CA VAL A 637 20.70 4.63 22.33
C VAL A 637 19.80 5.39 21.35
N THR A 638 19.29 4.68 20.35
CA THR A 638 18.34 5.18 19.35
C THR A 638 17.26 4.13 19.16
N LEU A 639 15.99 4.53 19.10
CA LEU A 639 14.89 3.57 18.97
C LEU A 639 14.39 3.54 17.52
N PRO A 640 14.19 2.36 16.88
CA PRO A 640 13.85 2.29 15.47
C PRO A 640 12.41 2.75 15.22
N ARG A 641 12.25 4.05 14.93
CA ARG A 641 10.97 4.71 14.70
C ARG A 641 10.17 4.02 13.61
N PHE A 642 10.77 3.79 12.45
CA PHE A 642 10.12 3.15 11.32
C PHE A 642 9.62 1.74 11.67
N ALA A 643 10.45 0.90 12.28
CA ALA A 643 10.08 -0.45 12.69
C ALA A 643 8.91 -0.48 13.68
N LEU A 644 8.85 0.51 14.59
CA LEU A 644 7.77 0.62 15.58
C LEU A 644 6.48 1.23 15.02
N ARG A 645 6.55 2.06 13.98
CA ARG A 645 5.38 2.75 13.40
C ARG A 645 4.78 2.01 12.22
N HIS A 646 5.63 1.59 11.30
CA HIS A 646 5.23 1.06 10.00
C HIS A 646 5.62 -0.41 9.87
N GLY A 647 6.71 -0.82 10.52
CA GLY A 647 7.18 -2.19 10.54
C GLY A 647 6.41 -3.14 11.45
N ARG A 648 6.89 -4.39 11.49
CA ARG A 648 6.43 -5.45 12.40
C ARG A 648 7.62 -5.99 13.18
N LEU A 649 7.44 -6.17 14.48
CA LEU A 649 8.43 -6.75 15.37
C LEU A 649 7.82 -7.90 16.14
N HIS A 650 8.64 -8.86 16.54
CA HIS A 650 8.20 -9.89 17.47
C HIS A 650 7.70 -9.29 18.78
N ALA A 651 6.70 -9.93 19.36
CA ALA A 651 6.11 -9.49 20.61
C ALA A 651 6.17 -10.57 21.70
N VAL A 652 6.16 -10.15 22.96
CA VAL A 652 6.13 -11.02 24.13
C VAL A 652 5.11 -10.52 25.14
N ARG A 653 4.39 -11.46 25.77
CA ARG A 653 3.57 -11.16 26.94
C ARG A 653 4.46 -11.23 28.18
N GLY A 654 4.74 -10.09 28.79
CA GLY A 654 5.52 -9.99 30.01
C GLY A 654 4.69 -10.18 31.28
N ALA A 655 5.37 -10.26 32.42
CA ALA A 655 4.75 -10.15 33.73
C ALA A 655 4.28 -8.71 33.99
N SER A 656 3.19 -8.52 34.74
CA SER A 656 2.78 -7.17 35.15
C SER A 656 3.83 -6.56 36.09
N TRP A 657 4.16 -5.29 35.84
CA TRP A 657 5.11 -4.54 36.65
C TRP A 657 4.44 -3.98 37.91
N THR A 658 3.13 -4.18 38.04
CA THR A 658 2.33 -3.76 39.18
C THR A 658 1.93 -4.98 40.00
N ARG A 659 2.37 -5.10 41.26
CA ARG A 659 1.89 -6.18 42.14
C ARG A 659 0.38 -6.09 42.31
N ARG A 660 -0.29 -7.22 42.52
CA ARG A 660 -1.71 -7.25 42.88
C ARG A 660 -1.99 -6.47 44.18
N PRO A 661 -3.20 -5.93 44.37
CA PRO A 661 -3.55 -5.23 45.60
C PRO A 661 -3.45 -6.20 46.77
N GLY A 662 -2.83 -5.75 47.86
CA GLY A 662 -2.76 -6.50 49.12
C GLY A 662 -4.05 -6.37 49.94
N PRO A 663 -4.23 -7.16 51.01
CA PRO A 663 -5.34 -7.00 51.93
C PRO A 663 -5.40 -5.56 52.48
N GLY A 664 -6.54 -4.88 52.30
CA GLY A 664 -6.76 -3.49 52.76
C GLY A 664 -6.44 -2.39 51.75
N GLU A 665 -5.95 -2.73 50.54
CA GLU A 665 -5.70 -1.75 49.48
C GLU A 665 -6.91 -1.58 48.54
N SER A 666 -7.34 -0.34 48.33
CA SER A 666 -8.41 0.00 47.39
C SER A 666 -7.98 -0.27 45.94
N HIS A 667 -8.85 -0.90 45.16
CA HIS A 667 -8.67 -1.08 43.71
C HIS A 667 -10.01 -0.96 42.99
N VAL A 668 -9.95 -0.58 41.71
CA VAL A 668 -11.12 -0.54 40.81
C VAL A 668 -10.90 -1.59 39.74
N SER A 669 -11.89 -2.45 39.53
CA SER A 669 -11.95 -3.38 38.40
C SER A 669 -13.10 -3.00 37.49
N VAL A 670 -12.82 -2.82 36.21
CA VAL A 670 -13.84 -2.61 35.18
C VAL A 670 -13.97 -3.88 34.37
N SER A 671 -15.19 -4.42 34.29
CA SER A 671 -15.53 -5.60 33.50
C SER A 671 -16.61 -5.20 32.49
N VAL A 672 -16.31 -5.34 31.19
CA VAL A 672 -17.24 -5.00 30.11
C VAL A 672 -17.94 -6.29 29.67
N VAL A 673 -19.24 -6.40 29.93
CA VAL A 673 -20.06 -7.53 29.47
C VAL A 673 -20.78 -7.07 28.19
N PRO A 674 -20.60 -7.74 27.03
CA PRO A 674 -21.39 -7.40 25.86
C PRO A 674 -22.85 -7.76 26.11
N ALA A 675 -23.76 -6.84 25.79
CA ALA A 675 -25.19 -7.16 25.75
C ALA A 675 -25.41 -8.24 24.69
N ARG A 676 -25.94 -9.41 25.09
CA ARG A 676 -26.44 -10.41 24.14
C ARG A 676 -27.65 -9.81 23.43
N GLY A 677 -27.44 -9.25 22.24
CA GLY A 677 -28.52 -8.99 21.30
C GLY A 677 -29.03 -10.32 20.78
N THR A 678 -30.23 -10.72 21.20
CA THR A 678 -31.05 -11.67 20.46
C THR A 678 -31.43 -11.05 19.12
N LEU A 679 -30.93 -11.62 18.04
CA LEU A 679 -31.57 -11.66 16.73
C LEU A 679 -31.67 -13.11 16.31
#